data_AF-A0A2E9Z686-F1
#
_entry.id   AF-A0A2E9Z686-F1
#
_cell.length_a   1.000
_cell.length_b   1.000
_cell.length_c   1.000
_cell.angle_alpha   90.00
_cell.angle_beta   90.00
_cell.angle_gamma   90.00
#
_symmetry.space_group_name_H-M   'P 1'
#
loop_
_entity.id
_entity.type
_entity.pdbx_description
1 polymer ?
#
loop_
_entity_poly.entity_id
_entity_poly.type
_entity_poly.pdbx_seq_one_letter_code
_entity_poly.pdbx_strand_id
1 'polypeptide(L)'
;MDTLRRQKITGSGFTVKQNLNRSNAEKPEMLFIGMPDADSSYWTMNIAQAPQGPTLLESPLIPGFIRGKINSHLKYVFNPRKKAPYVGMHLIKQNLEKDIIGGADITLIDYPTEKEVLLIVQKTFFKVVGLGIGCENKVHEAKLLAQKIKRYCKNKEVEVVFGSYGATTGKKVGILTEADGTVLKDTQKEIEEKEKSGRHPYTGEGVQSMRAFLLNNRGKLGLELNVEPNDPMVSFPVPDPDLPPKNRFLRWLSKKTGLWGTPLDMNKLAVSLGCVNSCSFCNTAKNFGSKTLLYKDADEMYRAMEKQININEAREDYVPETLFFLMDENFMRPLANTEKLCKLIEESGKNIRWGTFGDIKGLLEYKNRYKDFRGLVRGGMLSIWIGLESKADVFKKRGEASLEEVETMIRELQDLGVLVFGSFIPALSIHTEAESIVVKNEEALKNEIREKNGSFNKTQIQQAMDALITARKKKGQYDLLNIWEDIKWWLEQNTAANQVMMLTDTRLVNPQTVEPILDLTDEEFGHTFQRDDHPHIHGKRLEEIDRTARSLFYRENGPVALRSVLTMWDGYNNLKDSDHPADIIAATYYYWVAKRSFQAISLSLVFFSETLFKKCSRKFLNRLAQFLDELEKYEPPVNALSEKYKKVFALYDSKVSKVAQWCAARLRHNFIRKHLNKDEVSQIVSLSHPAIVPSEA
;
A
#
# COMPACT_ATOMS: atom_id res chain seq x y z
N MET A 1 -62.75 -7.23 -23.41
CA MET A 1 -62.26 -8.56 -22.98
C MET A 1 -61.09 -8.36 -22.01
N ASP A 2 -61.28 -7.72 -20.85
CA ASP A 2 -62.20 -8.01 -19.72
C ASP A 2 -61.48 -8.93 -18.72
N THR A 3 -60.94 -8.39 -17.62
CA THR A 3 -61.61 -8.10 -16.32
C THR A 3 -61.98 -9.40 -15.57
N LEU A 4 -62.00 -9.51 -14.23
CA LEU A 4 -61.73 -8.60 -13.10
C LEU A 4 -60.51 -9.18 -12.30
N ARG A 5 -60.19 -8.92 -11.00
CA ARG A 5 -60.76 -8.08 -9.93
C ARG A 5 -59.68 -7.59 -8.93
N ARG A 6 -59.92 -6.39 -8.40
CA ARG A 6 -59.27 -5.73 -7.25
C ARG A 6 -59.55 -6.43 -5.91
N GLN A 7 -58.72 -6.15 -4.90
CA GLN A 7 -59.26 -5.65 -3.63
C GLN A 7 -58.36 -4.58 -2.98
N LYS A 8 -58.97 -3.49 -2.53
CA LYS A 8 -58.37 -2.45 -1.68
C LYS A 8 -58.79 -2.73 -0.23
N ILE A 9 -57.97 -2.32 0.72
CA ILE A 9 -58.47 -1.83 2.02
C ILE A 9 -58.03 -0.37 2.15
N THR A 10 -58.97 0.49 2.52
CA THR A 10 -58.78 1.94 2.71
C THR A 10 -59.15 2.32 4.13
N GLY A 11 -58.25 2.99 4.84
CA GLY A 11 -58.55 3.77 6.04
C GLY A 11 -58.36 5.26 5.74
N SER A 12 -59.41 6.06 5.90
CA SER A 12 -59.45 7.48 5.53
C SER A 12 -59.20 8.40 6.73
N GLY A 13 -58.49 9.52 6.53
CA GLY A 13 -58.25 10.49 7.61
C GLY A 13 -57.67 11.84 7.16
N PHE A 14 -58.49 12.63 6.46
CA PHE A 14 -58.39 14.08 6.21
C PHE A 14 -57.09 14.73 5.69
N THR A 15 -57.27 15.44 4.58
CA THR A 15 -56.34 16.36 3.92
C THR A 15 -55.90 17.55 4.76
N VAL A 16 -54.59 17.82 4.77
CA VAL A 16 -54.08 19.17 4.49
C VAL A 16 -53.22 19.09 3.24
N LYS A 17 -53.66 19.72 2.15
CA LYS A 17 -52.82 19.93 0.96
C LYS A 17 -51.77 20.99 1.28
N GLN A 18 -50.67 20.61 1.93
CA GLN A 18 -49.44 21.37 1.76
C GLN A 18 -48.93 21.10 0.35
N ASN A 19 -48.85 22.15 -0.46
CA ASN A 19 -48.23 22.10 -1.77
C ASN A 19 -46.75 21.75 -1.59
N LEU A 20 -46.41 20.49 -1.80
CA LEU A 20 -45.05 20.05 -2.12
C LEU A 20 -44.70 20.57 -3.52
N ASN A 21 -44.49 21.89 -3.61
CA ASN A 21 -43.55 22.46 -4.54
C ASN A 21 -42.19 21.85 -4.20
N ARG A 22 -41.89 20.69 -4.79
CA ARG A 22 -40.52 20.32 -5.08
C ARG A 22 -40.01 21.41 -6.02
N SER A 23 -39.35 22.40 -5.45
CA SER A 23 -38.58 23.35 -6.23
C SER A 23 -37.62 22.56 -7.11
N ASN A 24 -37.56 22.91 -8.40
CA ASN A 24 -36.42 22.57 -9.25
C ASN A 24 -35.23 23.43 -8.81
N ALA A 25 -34.84 23.33 -7.54
CA ALA A 25 -33.58 23.87 -7.07
C ALA A 25 -32.47 23.06 -7.74
N GLU A 26 -31.66 23.72 -8.57
CA GLU A 26 -30.48 23.08 -9.14
C GLU A 26 -29.62 22.56 -8.00
N LYS A 27 -29.21 21.29 -8.10
CA LYS A 27 -28.38 20.68 -7.07
C LYS A 27 -27.05 21.44 -6.95
N PRO A 28 -26.51 21.57 -5.75
CA PRO A 28 -25.19 22.16 -5.56
C PRO A 28 -24.12 21.32 -6.26
N GLU A 29 -23.40 21.94 -7.19
CA GLU A 29 -22.26 21.33 -7.85
C GLU A 29 -21.03 21.40 -6.93
N MET A 30 -20.32 20.29 -6.75
CA MET A 30 -19.06 20.21 -6.01
C MET A 30 -17.99 19.47 -6.81
N LEU A 31 -16.73 19.88 -6.65
CA LEU A 31 -15.57 19.25 -7.30
C LEU A 31 -14.57 18.77 -6.25
N PHE A 32 -14.24 17.47 -6.26
CA PHE A 32 -13.17 16.90 -5.45
C PHE A 32 -12.01 16.42 -6.34
N ILE A 33 -10.79 16.72 -5.91
CA ILE A 33 -9.57 16.45 -6.65
C ILE A 33 -8.57 15.74 -5.73
N GLY A 34 -8.22 14.51 -6.08
CA GLY A 34 -7.01 13.88 -5.55
C GLY A 34 -5.79 14.46 -6.26
N MET A 35 -4.91 15.18 -5.54
CA MET A 35 -3.77 15.86 -6.17
C MET A 35 -2.80 14.86 -6.84
N PRO A 36 -2.29 15.13 -8.06
CA PRO A 36 -1.30 14.28 -8.74
C PRO A 36 -0.08 13.97 -7.86
N ASP A 37 0.29 12.69 -7.82
CA ASP A 37 1.40 12.17 -7.01
C ASP A 37 1.33 12.56 -5.51
N ALA A 38 0.14 12.93 -5.01
CA ALA A 38 -0.12 13.26 -3.60
C ALA A 38 -0.83 12.15 -2.82
N ASP A 39 -1.23 11.06 -3.48
CA ASP A 39 -1.65 9.83 -2.78
C ASP A 39 -0.52 8.82 -2.88
N SER A 40 -0.06 8.32 -1.74
CA SER A 40 0.83 7.19 -1.59
C SER A 40 0.15 5.84 -1.91
N SER A 41 -0.81 5.85 -2.83
CA SER A 41 -1.55 4.67 -3.26
C SER A 41 -0.60 3.51 -3.57
N TYR A 42 -1.02 2.32 -3.13
CA TYR A 42 -0.27 1.05 -3.09
C TYR A 42 0.66 0.74 -4.29
N TRP A 43 0.34 1.25 -5.49
CA TRP A 43 1.14 1.06 -6.70
C TRP A 43 2.11 2.21 -7.04
N THR A 44 1.78 3.46 -6.68
CA THR A 44 2.47 4.64 -7.22
C THR A 44 3.73 5.01 -6.42
N MET A 45 3.66 4.93 -5.09
CA MET A 45 4.82 5.11 -4.19
C MET A 45 5.37 3.77 -3.71
N ASN A 46 4.49 2.89 -3.28
CA ASN A 46 4.81 1.74 -2.45
C ASN A 46 5.57 0.62 -3.20
N ILE A 47 5.10 0.22 -4.39
CA ILE A 47 5.84 -0.73 -5.26
C ILE A 47 6.92 -0.01 -6.09
N ALA A 48 6.80 1.30 -6.34
CA ALA A 48 7.84 2.10 -6.97
C ALA A 48 9.10 2.28 -6.10
N GLN A 49 8.99 2.07 -4.78
CA GLN A 49 10.11 2.02 -3.85
C GLN A 49 10.79 0.64 -3.75
N ALA A 50 10.18 -0.40 -4.29
CA ALA A 50 10.76 -1.73 -4.24
C ALA A 50 11.97 -1.89 -5.19
N PRO A 51 12.70 -3.02 -5.20
CA PRO A 51 13.88 -3.18 -6.04
C PRO A 51 13.54 -3.06 -7.54
N GLN A 52 14.05 -2.01 -8.19
CA GLN A 52 13.51 -1.54 -9.47
C GLN A 52 14.29 -2.05 -10.71
N GLY A 53 13.81 -3.14 -11.30
CA GLY A 53 14.06 -3.49 -12.71
C GLY A 53 15.49 -3.88 -13.11
N PRO A 54 15.66 -4.36 -14.35
CA PRO A 54 16.96 -4.77 -14.85
C PRO A 54 17.85 -3.55 -15.08
N THR A 55 19.05 -3.60 -14.50
CA THR A 55 20.05 -2.53 -14.60
C THR A 55 21.14 -2.96 -15.58
N LEU A 56 21.42 -2.14 -16.60
CA LEU A 56 22.50 -2.38 -17.55
C LEU A 56 23.88 -2.42 -16.84
N LEU A 57 24.77 -3.27 -17.34
CA LEU A 57 26.18 -3.29 -16.94
C LEU A 57 26.89 -1.97 -17.25
N GLU A 58 28.04 -1.76 -16.61
CA GLU A 58 29.03 -0.76 -17.03
C GLU A 58 29.56 -1.18 -18.42
N SER A 59 29.68 -0.25 -19.36
CA SER A 59 30.26 -0.52 -20.68
C SER A 59 30.96 0.73 -21.21
N PRO A 60 32.21 0.65 -21.70
CA PRO A 60 32.90 1.79 -22.29
C PRO A 60 32.24 2.27 -23.60
N LEU A 61 31.38 1.44 -24.21
CA LEU A 61 30.68 1.76 -25.48
C LEU A 61 29.36 2.52 -25.28
N ILE A 62 28.84 2.63 -24.05
CA ILE A 62 27.56 3.31 -23.77
C ILE A 62 27.79 4.40 -22.71
N PRO A 63 27.81 5.69 -23.10
CA PRO A 63 27.96 6.81 -22.18
C PRO A 63 27.00 6.75 -20.98
N GLY A 64 27.51 7.12 -19.79
CA GLY A 64 26.80 6.98 -18.52
C GLY A 64 25.41 7.63 -18.50
N PHE A 65 25.23 8.78 -19.16
CA PHE A 65 23.94 9.47 -19.23
C PHE A 65 22.90 8.70 -20.09
N ILE A 66 23.33 8.08 -21.20
CA ILE A 66 22.46 7.26 -22.06
C ILE A 66 22.02 6.01 -21.28
N ARG A 67 22.99 5.34 -20.63
CA ARG A 67 22.73 4.20 -19.74
C ARG A 67 21.77 4.55 -18.61
N GLY A 68 21.95 5.70 -17.97
CA GLY A 68 21.05 6.24 -16.95
C GLY A 68 19.62 6.42 -17.47
N LYS A 69 19.46 7.00 -18.66
CA LYS A 69 18.15 7.17 -19.32
C LYS A 69 17.49 5.82 -19.63
N ILE A 70 18.23 4.85 -20.18
CA ILE A 70 17.70 3.50 -20.46
C ILE A 70 17.26 2.81 -19.16
N ASN A 71 18.12 2.79 -18.14
CA ASN A 71 17.79 2.22 -16.83
C ASN A 71 16.55 2.91 -16.20
N SER A 72 16.38 4.22 -16.41
CA SER A 72 15.20 4.97 -15.93
C SER A 72 13.87 4.58 -16.60
N HIS A 73 13.92 3.91 -17.75
CA HIS A 73 12.75 3.28 -18.39
C HIS A 73 12.62 1.81 -17.98
N LEU A 74 13.74 1.07 -17.94
CA LEU A 74 13.76 -0.34 -17.57
C LEU A 74 13.30 -0.62 -16.14
N LYS A 75 13.48 0.33 -15.22
CA LYS A 75 13.07 0.23 -13.81
C LYS A 75 11.61 -0.22 -13.61
N TYR A 76 10.71 0.11 -14.54
CA TYR A 76 9.28 -0.24 -14.50
C TYR A 76 8.88 -1.49 -15.31
N VAL A 77 9.83 -2.21 -15.92
CA VAL A 77 9.53 -3.39 -16.77
C VAL A 77 8.81 -4.49 -16.01
N PHE A 78 9.26 -4.82 -14.80
CA PHE A 78 8.61 -5.81 -13.93
C PHE A 78 7.51 -5.20 -13.06
N ASN A 79 7.63 -3.91 -12.73
CA ASN A 79 6.75 -3.23 -11.78
C ASN A 79 6.15 -1.96 -12.44
N PRO A 80 5.15 -2.10 -13.33
CA PRO A 80 4.55 -0.96 -14.01
C PRO A 80 3.79 -0.06 -13.02
N ARG A 81 3.84 1.27 -13.23
CA ARG A 81 3.03 2.21 -12.45
C ARG A 81 1.54 2.03 -12.79
N LYS A 82 0.71 1.72 -11.79
CA LYS A 82 -0.75 1.83 -11.86
C LYS A 82 -1.21 3.00 -11.00
N LYS A 83 -2.19 3.80 -11.45
CA LYS A 83 -2.89 4.75 -10.59
C LYS A 83 -4.02 4.01 -9.89
N ALA A 84 -3.95 3.85 -8.56
CA ALA A 84 -5.08 3.39 -7.77
C ALA A 84 -5.93 4.60 -7.31
N PRO A 85 -7.26 4.45 -7.12
CA PRO A 85 -8.17 5.57 -6.83
C PRO A 85 -7.85 6.24 -5.50
N TYR A 86 -8.11 7.54 -5.36
CA TYR A 86 -7.85 8.28 -4.12
C TYR A 86 -8.95 7.96 -3.09
N VAL A 87 -8.74 6.89 -2.31
CA VAL A 87 -9.79 6.26 -1.49
C VAL A 87 -10.47 7.25 -0.53
N GLY A 88 -9.71 8.15 0.09
CA GLY A 88 -10.27 9.18 0.99
C GLY A 88 -11.23 10.16 0.29
N MET A 89 -10.97 10.52 -0.98
CA MET A 89 -11.85 11.40 -1.75
C MET A 89 -13.12 10.66 -2.22
N HIS A 90 -12.98 9.38 -2.59
CA HIS A 90 -14.13 8.51 -2.88
C HIS A 90 -15.00 8.30 -1.64
N LEU A 91 -14.41 8.13 -0.45
CA LEU A 91 -15.14 8.01 0.82
C LEU A 91 -15.93 9.29 1.15
N ILE A 92 -15.33 10.47 0.98
CA ILE A 92 -16.04 11.75 1.13
C ILE A 92 -17.25 11.82 0.18
N LYS A 93 -17.06 11.51 -1.10
CA LYS A 93 -18.15 11.49 -2.09
C LYS A 93 -19.28 10.53 -1.68
N GLN A 94 -18.95 9.29 -1.30
CA GLN A 94 -19.93 8.25 -0.93
C GLN A 94 -20.84 8.64 0.25
N ASN A 95 -20.36 9.49 1.15
CA ASN A 95 -21.13 10.02 2.29
C ASN A 95 -21.94 11.26 1.87
N LEU A 96 -21.28 12.27 1.29
CA LEU A 96 -21.93 13.53 0.92
C LEU A 96 -23.08 13.40 -0.08
N GLU A 97 -23.10 12.35 -0.93
CA GLU A 97 -24.22 12.03 -1.82
C GLU A 97 -25.55 11.75 -1.07
N LYS A 98 -25.50 11.45 0.23
CA LYS A 98 -26.67 11.18 1.10
C LYS A 98 -26.86 12.22 2.21
N ASP A 99 -25.77 12.84 2.67
CA ASP A 99 -25.76 13.80 3.78
C ASP A 99 -26.44 15.14 3.46
N ILE A 100 -26.56 15.50 2.17
CA ILE A 100 -27.09 16.79 1.71
C ILE A 100 -28.57 16.65 1.32
N ILE A 101 -29.43 17.47 1.92
CA ILE A 101 -30.88 17.47 1.64
C ILE A 101 -31.12 17.95 0.19
N GLY A 102 -31.85 17.15 -0.59
CA GLY A 102 -32.03 17.33 -2.04
C GLY A 102 -30.91 16.71 -2.89
N GLY A 103 -29.81 16.26 -2.28
CA GLY A 103 -28.63 15.70 -2.92
C GLY A 103 -27.69 16.78 -3.49
N ALA A 104 -26.51 16.35 -3.93
CA ALA A 104 -25.50 17.18 -4.56
C ALA A 104 -24.95 16.50 -5.82
N ASP A 105 -24.53 17.27 -6.81
CA ASP A 105 -23.89 16.73 -8.01
C ASP A 105 -22.36 16.85 -7.85
N ILE A 106 -21.77 15.75 -7.40
CA ILE A 106 -20.37 15.68 -6.97
C ILE A 106 -19.49 15.10 -8.09
N THR A 107 -18.67 15.95 -8.69
CA THR A 107 -17.60 15.56 -9.62
C THR A 107 -16.35 15.18 -8.82
N LEU A 108 -15.81 13.98 -9.03
CA LEU A 108 -14.56 13.52 -8.42
C LEU A 108 -13.56 13.13 -9.51
N ILE A 109 -12.32 13.61 -9.41
CA ILE A 109 -11.26 13.32 -10.37
C ILE A 109 -9.96 12.95 -9.66
N ASP A 110 -9.49 11.73 -9.93
CA ASP A 110 -8.24 11.20 -9.40
C ASP A 110 -7.04 11.66 -10.26
N TYR A 111 -6.14 12.44 -9.67
CA TYR A 111 -4.86 12.88 -10.26
C TYR A 111 -4.96 13.58 -11.64
N PRO A 112 -5.82 14.61 -11.80
CA PRO A 112 -5.95 15.38 -13.04
C PRO A 112 -4.73 16.29 -13.27
N THR A 113 -4.44 16.59 -14.53
CA THR A 113 -3.53 17.69 -14.87
C THR A 113 -4.18 19.04 -14.55
N GLU A 114 -3.37 20.07 -14.27
CA GLU A 114 -3.87 21.44 -14.07
C GLU A 114 -4.80 21.89 -15.21
N LYS A 115 -4.45 21.57 -16.47
CA LYS A 115 -5.26 21.91 -17.64
C LYS A 115 -6.66 21.28 -17.60
N GLU A 116 -6.77 20.03 -17.15
CA GLU A 116 -8.07 19.35 -17.01
C GLU A 116 -8.91 20.01 -15.91
N VAL A 117 -8.30 20.39 -14.78
CA VAL A 117 -8.99 21.13 -13.69
C VAL A 117 -9.50 22.48 -14.18
N LEU A 118 -8.64 23.29 -14.82
CA LEU A 118 -9.01 24.63 -15.28
C LEU A 118 -10.14 24.60 -16.33
N LEU A 119 -10.15 23.62 -17.23
CA LEU A 119 -11.22 23.44 -18.22
C LEU A 119 -12.58 23.08 -17.60
N ILE A 120 -12.59 22.50 -16.39
CA ILE A 120 -13.80 22.05 -15.69
C ILE A 120 -14.36 23.21 -14.85
N VAL A 121 -13.54 23.86 -14.01
CA VAL A 121 -13.99 24.99 -13.18
C VAL A 121 -14.47 26.20 -13.99
N GLN A 122 -14.00 26.36 -15.24
CA GLN A 122 -14.47 27.43 -16.14
C GLN A 122 -15.89 27.20 -16.69
N LYS A 123 -16.41 25.96 -16.69
CA LYS A 123 -17.69 25.61 -17.32
C LYS A 123 -18.85 25.45 -16.31
N THR A 124 -18.50 24.98 -15.13
CA THR A 124 -19.42 24.44 -14.11
C THR A 124 -19.45 25.35 -12.88
N PHE A 125 -20.61 25.54 -12.25
CA PHE A 125 -20.80 26.52 -11.17
C PHE A 125 -20.59 25.87 -9.79
N PHE A 126 -19.36 25.45 -9.52
CA PHE A 126 -19.04 24.79 -8.26
C PHE A 126 -19.21 25.72 -7.06
N LYS A 127 -19.94 25.26 -6.02
CA LYS A 127 -19.98 25.92 -4.71
C LYS A 127 -18.73 25.63 -3.88
N VAL A 128 -18.21 24.40 -3.99
CA VAL A 128 -17.04 23.91 -3.25
C VAL A 128 -16.07 23.21 -4.19
N VAL A 129 -14.78 23.48 -4.05
CA VAL A 129 -13.68 22.71 -4.67
C VAL A 129 -12.75 22.19 -3.58
N GLY A 130 -12.78 20.88 -3.34
CA GLY A 130 -11.92 20.20 -2.36
C GLY A 130 -10.66 19.59 -2.99
N LEU A 131 -9.51 19.85 -2.37
CA LEU A 131 -8.18 19.41 -2.80
C LEU A 131 -7.59 18.44 -1.76
N GLY A 132 -7.44 17.17 -2.14
CA GLY A 132 -6.79 16.13 -1.33
C GLY A 132 -5.28 16.16 -1.49
N ILE A 133 -4.55 16.50 -0.42
CA ILE A 133 -3.09 16.60 -0.38
C ILE A 133 -2.55 15.54 0.59
N GLY A 134 -2.35 14.31 0.15
CA GLY A 134 -1.84 13.23 1.01
C GLY A 134 -0.32 13.22 1.21
N CYS A 135 0.45 14.04 0.47
CA CYS A 135 1.91 14.18 0.63
C CYS A 135 2.34 15.65 0.67
N GLU A 136 3.31 15.94 1.53
CA GLU A 136 3.78 17.28 1.90
C GLU A 136 4.38 18.06 0.72
N ASN A 137 5.12 17.41 -0.18
CA ASN A 137 5.66 18.04 -1.39
C ASN A 137 4.59 18.59 -2.35
N LYS A 138 3.34 18.15 -2.24
CA LYS A 138 2.23 18.61 -3.09
C LYS A 138 1.45 19.79 -2.53
N VAL A 139 1.81 20.27 -1.34
CA VAL A 139 1.20 21.46 -0.71
C VAL A 139 1.38 22.72 -1.54
N HIS A 140 2.60 22.99 -2.03
CA HIS A 140 2.85 24.20 -2.81
C HIS A 140 2.14 24.16 -4.17
N GLU A 141 2.16 23.02 -4.85
CA GLU A 141 1.40 22.81 -6.10
C GLU A 141 -0.11 23.01 -5.88
N ALA A 142 -0.66 22.50 -4.78
CA ALA A 142 -2.06 22.69 -4.41
C ALA A 142 -2.40 24.16 -4.10
N LYS A 143 -1.51 24.90 -3.42
CA LYS A 143 -1.65 26.35 -3.18
C LYS A 143 -1.76 27.13 -4.48
N LEU A 144 -0.83 26.89 -5.43
CA LEU A 144 -0.85 27.53 -6.74
C LEU A 144 -2.11 27.16 -7.55
N LEU A 145 -2.54 25.89 -7.48
CA LEU A 145 -3.76 25.43 -8.14
C LEU A 145 -5.01 26.09 -7.54
N ALA A 146 -5.10 26.22 -6.21
CA ALA A 146 -6.20 26.90 -5.52
C ALA A 146 -6.35 28.36 -5.95
N GLN A 147 -5.24 29.10 -6.06
CA GLN A 147 -5.24 30.49 -6.54
C GLN A 147 -5.75 30.58 -7.99
N LYS A 148 -5.33 29.65 -8.86
CA LYS A 148 -5.85 29.55 -10.23
C LYS A 148 -7.33 29.16 -10.27
N ILE A 149 -7.79 28.26 -9.40
CA ILE A 149 -9.21 27.90 -9.26
C ILE A 149 -10.03 29.13 -8.89
N LYS A 150 -9.69 29.85 -7.81
CA LYS A 150 -10.40 31.09 -7.41
C LYS A 150 -10.45 32.12 -8.54
N ARG A 151 -9.34 32.28 -9.29
CA ARG A 151 -9.28 33.20 -10.44
C ARG A 151 -10.17 32.77 -11.62
N TYR A 152 -10.13 31.49 -12.02
CA TYR A 152 -10.72 31.00 -13.26
C TYR A 152 -12.06 30.26 -13.11
N CYS A 153 -12.50 29.93 -11.90
CA CYS A 153 -13.80 29.31 -11.67
C CYS A 153 -14.93 30.22 -12.16
N LYS A 154 -16.00 29.62 -12.68
CA LYS A 154 -17.24 30.29 -13.08
C LYS A 154 -17.92 30.97 -11.89
N ASN A 155 -17.93 30.29 -10.74
CA ASN A 155 -18.32 30.89 -9.45
C ASN A 155 -17.12 31.63 -8.83
N LYS A 156 -17.29 32.91 -8.49
CA LYS A 156 -16.25 33.71 -7.81
C LYS A 156 -16.30 33.62 -6.29
N GLU A 157 -17.40 33.12 -5.74
CA GLU A 157 -17.60 32.81 -4.32
C GLU A 157 -17.37 31.32 -4.04
N VAL A 158 -16.52 30.67 -4.85
CA VAL A 158 -16.19 29.26 -4.71
C VAL A 158 -15.33 29.02 -3.48
N GLU A 159 -15.79 28.17 -2.56
CA GLU A 159 -15.00 27.79 -1.41
C GLU A 159 -13.96 26.74 -1.81
N VAL A 160 -12.68 27.07 -1.63
CA VAL A 160 -11.59 26.10 -1.78
C VAL A 160 -11.25 25.50 -0.43
N VAL A 161 -11.23 24.17 -0.37
CA VAL A 161 -11.05 23.39 0.85
C VAL A 161 -9.87 22.44 0.67
N PHE A 162 -9.00 22.31 1.67
CA PHE A 162 -7.85 21.40 1.65
C PHE A 162 -7.97 20.34 2.75
N GLY A 163 -7.61 19.11 2.44
CA GLY A 163 -7.59 18.01 3.42
C GLY A 163 -6.48 16.99 3.18
N SER A 164 -6.40 15.99 4.08
CA SER A 164 -5.32 14.99 4.18
C SER A 164 -3.98 15.55 4.69
N TYR A 165 -2.99 14.67 4.86
CA TYR A 165 -1.79 14.89 5.68
C TYR A 165 -0.98 16.12 5.29
N GLY A 166 -0.70 16.29 4.00
CA GLY A 166 0.02 17.43 3.47
C GLY A 166 -0.69 18.75 3.75
N ALA A 167 -2.03 18.79 3.70
CA ALA A 167 -2.79 20.00 4.03
C ALA A 167 -2.60 20.41 5.50
N THR A 168 -2.66 19.46 6.43
CA THR A 168 -2.35 19.68 7.85
C THR A 168 -0.94 20.24 8.03
N THR A 169 0.07 19.59 7.45
CA THR A 169 1.47 20.04 7.54
C THR A 169 1.64 21.43 6.93
N GLY A 170 1.05 21.68 5.76
CA GLY A 170 1.06 22.96 5.06
C GLY A 170 0.47 24.12 5.86
N LYS A 171 -0.57 23.87 6.67
CA LYS A 171 -1.09 24.85 7.65
C LYS A 171 -0.10 25.06 8.79
N LYS A 172 0.41 23.98 9.40
CA LYS A 172 1.35 24.02 10.54
C LYS A 172 2.59 24.87 10.24
N VAL A 173 3.13 24.77 9.02
CA VAL A 173 4.32 25.54 8.59
C VAL A 173 3.99 26.86 7.86
N GLY A 174 2.73 27.32 7.88
CA GLY A 174 2.31 28.61 7.33
C GLY A 174 2.29 28.73 5.80
N ILE A 175 2.48 27.63 5.06
CA ILE A 175 2.44 27.65 3.58
C ILE A 175 1.00 27.77 3.06
N LEU A 176 0.04 27.10 3.71
CA LEU A 176 -1.39 27.26 3.46
C LEU A 176 -1.98 28.23 4.48
N THR A 177 -2.64 29.27 3.98
CA THR A 177 -3.29 30.32 4.78
C THR A 177 -4.78 30.41 4.42
N GLU A 178 -5.57 31.12 5.23
CA GLU A 178 -7.01 31.33 4.96
C GLU A 178 -7.26 31.99 3.58
N ALA A 179 -6.32 32.82 3.11
CA ALA A 179 -6.38 33.42 1.78
C ALA A 179 -6.34 32.38 0.65
N ASP A 180 -5.66 31.25 0.84
CA ASP A 180 -5.61 30.15 -0.12
C ASP A 180 -6.90 29.30 -0.06
N GLY A 181 -7.46 29.09 1.14
CA GLY A 181 -8.67 28.29 1.37
C GLY A 181 -8.76 27.70 2.78
N THR A 182 -9.83 26.98 3.08
CA THR A 182 -10.03 26.36 4.40
C THR A 182 -9.27 25.04 4.48
N VAL A 183 -8.30 24.93 5.40
CA VAL A 183 -7.68 23.64 5.74
C VAL A 183 -8.53 22.93 6.79
N LEU A 184 -8.92 21.69 6.53
CA LEU A 184 -9.78 20.85 7.38
C LEU A 184 -9.06 20.24 8.60
N LYS A 185 -8.17 21.01 9.25
CA LYS A 185 -7.53 20.64 10.51
C LYS A 185 -7.36 21.88 11.37
N ASP A 186 -7.92 21.82 12.57
CA ASP A 186 -7.81 22.88 13.57
C ASP A 186 -6.66 22.60 14.54
N THR A 187 -6.08 23.70 15.05
CA THR A 187 -5.26 23.73 16.25
C THR A 187 -6.15 23.67 17.49
N GLN A 188 -5.59 23.29 18.65
CA GLN A 188 -6.34 23.23 19.91
C GLN A 188 -7.10 24.53 20.24
N LYS A 189 -6.48 25.70 19.96
CA LYS A 189 -7.11 27.02 20.16
C LYS A 189 -8.33 27.23 19.24
N GLU A 190 -8.21 26.87 17.96
CA GLU A 190 -9.31 26.97 17.00
C GLU A 190 -10.47 26.02 17.33
N ILE A 191 -10.18 24.84 17.89
CA ILE A 191 -11.20 23.89 18.39
C ILE A 191 -12.01 24.56 19.51
N GLU A 192 -11.33 25.04 20.55
CA GLU A 192 -12.00 25.69 21.69
C GLU A 192 -12.80 26.94 21.28
N GLU A 193 -12.30 27.73 20.34
CA GLU A 193 -13.00 28.89 19.80
C GLU A 193 -14.24 28.50 18.99
N LYS A 194 -14.18 27.41 18.22
CA LYS A 194 -15.34 26.88 17.49
C LYS A 194 -16.39 26.35 18.45
N GLU A 195 -16.01 25.50 19.40
CA GLU A 195 -16.90 24.95 20.42
C GLU A 195 -17.61 26.05 21.23
N LYS A 196 -16.87 27.05 21.73
CA LYS A 196 -17.44 28.23 22.43
C LYS A 196 -18.42 29.03 21.57
N SER A 197 -18.25 29.01 20.24
CA SER A 197 -19.14 29.69 19.28
C SER A 197 -20.26 28.79 18.72
N GLY A 198 -20.42 27.55 19.20
CA GLY A 198 -21.40 26.60 18.68
C GLY A 198 -21.11 26.09 17.25
N ARG A 199 -19.85 26.20 16.80
CA ARG A 199 -19.36 25.68 15.52
C ARG A 199 -18.66 24.34 15.71
N HIS A 200 -18.71 23.50 14.68
CA HIS A 200 -18.06 22.19 14.69
C HIS A 200 -16.56 22.31 14.37
N PRO A 201 -15.65 21.71 15.18
CA PRO A 201 -14.23 21.69 14.89
C PRO A 201 -13.88 20.78 13.69
N TYR A 202 -12.73 21.04 13.06
CA TYR A 202 -12.17 20.25 11.96
C TYR A 202 -11.09 19.32 12.51
N THR A 203 -11.41 18.04 12.62
CA THR A 203 -10.55 17.03 13.26
C THR A 203 -9.36 16.60 12.39
N GLY A 204 -9.39 16.85 11.07
CA GLY A 204 -8.49 16.24 10.09
C GLY A 204 -9.04 14.94 9.50
N GLU A 205 -10.07 14.34 10.14
CA GLU A 205 -10.74 13.16 9.62
C GLU A 205 -11.63 13.57 8.43
N GLY A 206 -11.45 12.88 7.30
CA GLY A 206 -11.86 13.39 6.00
C GLY A 206 -13.36 13.61 5.83
N VAL A 207 -14.20 12.73 6.36
CA VAL A 207 -15.66 12.86 6.22
C VAL A 207 -16.20 13.76 7.33
N GLN A 208 -15.81 13.53 8.58
CA GLN A 208 -16.25 14.33 9.73
C GLN A 208 -15.94 15.82 9.53
N SER A 209 -14.69 16.13 9.13
CA SER A 209 -14.27 17.53 8.95
C SER A 209 -14.95 18.18 7.75
N MET A 210 -15.30 17.40 6.72
CA MET A 210 -16.04 17.92 5.57
C MET A 210 -17.52 18.18 5.92
N ARG A 211 -18.16 17.30 6.70
CA ARG A 211 -19.50 17.55 7.28
C ARG A 211 -19.49 18.78 8.18
N ALA A 212 -18.53 18.89 9.09
CA ALA A 212 -18.32 20.05 9.96
C ALA A 212 -18.14 21.35 9.15
N PHE A 213 -17.34 21.32 8.08
CA PHE A 213 -17.18 22.46 7.18
C PHE A 213 -18.49 22.87 6.51
N LEU A 214 -19.25 21.91 5.98
CA LEU A 214 -20.53 22.19 5.32
C LEU A 214 -21.57 22.73 6.31
N LEU A 215 -21.67 22.17 7.52
CA LEU A 215 -22.56 22.65 8.58
C LEU A 215 -22.21 24.07 9.03
N ASN A 216 -20.93 24.34 9.30
CA ASN A 216 -20.46 25.68 9.69
C ASN A 216 -20.74 26.74 8.60
N ASN A 217 -20.72 26.35 7.32
CA ASN A 217 -20.90 27.25 6.18
C ASN A 217 -22.28 27.13 5.51
N ARG A 218 -23.23 26.40 6.11
CA ARG A 218 -24.49 25.99 5.45
C ARG A 218 -25.32 27.16 4.90
N GLY A 219 -25.36 28.27 5.63
CA GLY A 219 -26.04 29.51 5.21
C GLY A 219 -25.35 30.20 4.03
N LYS A 220 -24.01 30.28 4.05
CA LYS A 220 -23.20 30.85 2.95
C LYS A 220 -23.30 30.00 1.69
N LEU A 221 -23.27 28.67 1.84
CA LEU A 221 -23.35 27.72 0.73
C LEU A 221 -24.79 27.52 0.23
N GLY A 222 -25.82 27.96 0.96
CA GLY A 222 -27.22 27.64 0.66
C GLY A 222 -27.43 26.13 0.58
N LEU A 223 -27.09 25.42 1.66
CA LEU A 223 -27.18 23.97 1.81
C LEU A 223 -27.89 23.63 3.12
N GLU A 224 -28.53 22.46 3.15
CA GLU A 224 -29.00 21.83 4.38
C GLU A 224 -28.45 20.39 4.42
N LEU A 225 -28.12 19.93 5.63
CA LEU A 225 -27.62 18.59 5.88
C LEU A 225 -28.52 17.89 6.90
N ASN A 226 -28.65 16.57 6.78
CA ASN A 226 -29.44 15.72 7.67
C ASN A 226 -28.57 14.86 8.61
N VAL A 227 -27.30 15.21 8.76
CA VAL A 227 -26.30 14.51 9.58
C VAL A 227 -25.47 15.49 10.41
N GLU A 228 -25.00 15.02 11.55
CA GLU A 228 -23.95 15.63 12.36
C GLU A 228 -22.56 15.14 11.91
N PRO A 229 -21.45 15.85 12.26
CA PRO A 229 -20.12 15.47 11.79
C PRO A 229 -19.75 14.02 12.11
N ASN A 230 -20.04 13.58 13.33
CA ASN A 230 -19.64 12.29 13.88
C ASN A 230 -20.62 11.14 13.59
N ASP A 231 -21.67 11.38 12.78
CA ASP A 231 -22.63 10.32 12.43
C ASP A 231 -21.96 9.17 11.67
N PRO A 232 -22.51 7.93 11.76
CA PRO A 232 -21.96 6.78 11.05
C PRO A 232 -21.70 7.06 9.57
N MET A 233 -20.50 6.68 9.12
CA MET A 233 -20.10 6.77 7.73
C MET A 233 -20.54 5.53 6.94
N VAL A 234 -20.73 5.71 5.64
CA VAL A 234 -20.83 4.59 4.68
C VAL A 234 -19.51 4.44 3.92
N SER A 235 -19.13 3.19 3.64
CA SER A 235 -18.10 2.88 2.65
C SER A 235 -18.58 1.81 1.67
N PHE A 236 -18.16 1.93 0.42
CA PHE A 236 -18.39 0.95 -0.64
C PHE A 236 -17.08 0.69 -1.40
N PRO A 237 -16.88 -0.53 -1.93
CA PRO A 237 -15.73 -0.85 -2.75
C PRO A 237 -15.56 0.13 -3.93
N VAL A 238 -14.35 0.63 -4.12
CA VAL A 238 -13.95 1.49 -5.22
C VAL A 238 -13.12 0.65 -6.20
N PRO A 239 -13.63 0.31 -7.39
CA PRO A 239 -12.86 -0.42 -8.38
C PRO A 239 -11.59 0.34 -8.76
N ASP A 240 -10.48 -0.39 -8.83
CA ASP A 240 -9.23 0.13 -9.37
C ASP A 240 -9.44 0.43 -10.87
N PRO A 241 -9.04 1.60 -11.40
CA PRO A 241 -9.26 1.88 -12.81
C PRO A 241 -8.40 0.94 -13.66
N ASP A 242 -9.04 0.11 -14.48
CA ASP A 242 -8.38 -0.63 -15.55
C ASP A 242 -7.90 0.36 -16.60
N LEU A 243 -6.63 0.77 -16.46
CA LEU A 243 -5.96 1.72 -17.34
C LEU A 243 -5.17 0.97 -18.42
N PRO A 244 -5.77 0.69 -19.60
CA PRO A 244 -4.97 0.32 -20.76
C PRO A 244 -4.00 1.44 -21.14
N PRO A 245 -2.92 1.10 -21.86
CA PRO A 245 -2.13 2.09 -22.57
C PRO A 245 -3.06 3.05 -23.33
N LYS A 246 -2.93 4.36 -23.05
CA LYS A 246 -3.73 5.40 -23.73
C LYS A 246 -3.55 5.32 -25.26
N ASN A 247 -2.34 4.96 -25.70
CA ASN A 247 -2.01 4.72 -27.11
C ASN A 247 -2.59 3.38 -27.62
N ARG A 248 -3.33 3.43 -28.74
CA ARG A 248 -4.00 2.28 -29.37
C ARG A 248 -3.03 1.21 -29.88
N PHE A 249 -1.88 1.61 -30.44
CA PHE A 249 -0.84 0.71 -30.92
C PHE A 249 -0.14 -0.03 -29.77
N LEU A 250 0.25 0.66 -28.69
CA LEU A 250 0.84 0.02 -27.51
C LEU A 250 -0.15 -0.97 -26.85
N ARG A 251 -1.43 -0.62 -26.79
CA ARG A 251 -2.50 -1.50 -26.31
C ARG A 251 -2.66 -2.75 -27.19
N TRP A 252 -2.63 -2.58 -28.51
CA TRP A 252 -2.68 -3.68 -29.48
C TRP A 252 -1.45 -4.59 -29.36
N LEU A 253 -0.25 -4.00 -29.30
CA LEU A 253 1.01 -4.71 -29.19
C LEU A 253 1.06 -5.55 -27.90
N SER A 254 0.73 -4.95 -26.76
CA SER A 254 0.73 -5.63 -25.45
C SER A 254 -0.24 -6.82 -25.41
N LYS A 255 -1.41 -6.69 -26.06
CA LYS A 255 -2.36 -7.80 -26.26
C LYS A 255 -1.83 -8.88 -27.21
N LYS A 256 -1.10 -8.52 -28.27
CA LYS A 256 -0.56 -9.45 -29.28
C LYS A 256 0.70 -10.20 -28.82
N THR A 257 1.46 -9.64 -27.89
CA THR A 257 2.62 -10.28 -27.25
C THR A 257 2.23 -11.12 -26.03
N GLY A 258 1.09 -10.82 -25.40
CA GLY A 258 0.71 -11.38 -24.10
C GLY A 258 1.45 -10.75 -22.93
N LEU A 259 1.99 -9.53 -23.11
CA LEU A 259 2.58 -8.73 -22.03
C LEU A 259 1.52 -8.12 -21.09
N TRP A 260 0.24 -8.25 -21.42
CA TRP A 260 -0.87 -7.82 -20.59
C TRP A 260 -1.85 -8.99 -20.43
N GLY A 261 -2.03 -9.45 -19.19
CA GLY A 261 -2.91 -10.56 -18.84
C GLY A 261 -4.40 -10.17 -18.86
N THR A 262 -5.25 -11.05 -18.31
CA THR A 262 -6.63 -10.68 -18.00
C THR A 262 -6.66 -9.51 -17.00
N PRO A 263 -7.67 -8.62 -17.08
CA PRO A 263 -7.92 -7.64 -16.05
C PRO A 263 -8.06 -8.27 -14.67
N LEU A 264 -7.85 -7.45 -13.64
CA LEU A 264 -7.96 -7.85 -12.25
C LEU A 264 -9.11 -7.05 -11.64
N ASP A 265 -10.14 -7.75 -11.15
CA ASP A 265 -11.25 -7.15 -10.40
C ASP A 265 -10.81 -6.76 -8.99
N MET A 266 -9.86 -5.85 -8.93
CA MET A 266 -9.30 -5.29 -7.71
C MET A 266 -10.08 -4.05 -7.30
N ASN A 267 -10.37 -3.96 -6.01
CA ASN A 267 -11.16 -2.90 -5.40
C ASN A 267 -10.43 -2.39 -4.16
N LYS A 268 -10.53 -1.10 -3.88
CA LYS A 268 -10.12 -0.52 -2.59
C LYS A 268 -11.35 -0.41 -1.69
N LEU A 269 -11.22 -0.77 -0.43
CA LEU A 269 -12.31 -0.67 0.55
C LEU A 269 -11.77 -0.03 1.82
N ALA A 270 -12.28 1.14 2.21
CA ALA A 270 -12.01 1.67 3.53
C ALA A 270 -12.90 0.91 4.54
N VAL A 271 -12.28 0.26 5.53
CA VAL A 271 -13.01 -0.47 6.59
C VAL A 271 -12.81 0.17 7.97
N SER A 272 -11.79 1.02 8.11
CA SER A 272 -11.57 1.90 9.25
C SER A 272 -10.81 3.16 8.84
N LEU A 273 -10.79 4.17 9.71
CA LEU A 273 -9.86 5.29 9.68
C LEU A 273 -9.04 5.29 10.98
N GLY A 274 -7.82 5.84 10.97
CA GLY A 274 -6.91 5.80 12.12
C GLY A 274 -6.23 4.43 12.34
N CYS A 275 -5.40 4.33 13.38
CA CYS A 275 -4.59 3.15 13.68
C CYS A 275 -4.44 2.94 15.20
N VAL A 276 -4.33 1.68 15.65
CA VAL A 276 -4.17 1.33 17.07
C VAL A 276 -2.72 1.39 17.59
N ASN A 277 -1.74 1.61 16.71
CA ASN A 277 -0.32 1.46 17.06
C ASN A 277 0.39 2.75 17.48
N SER A 278 -0.19 3.92 17.20
CA SER A 278 0.30 5.24 17.61
C SER A 278 1.83 5.44 17.53
N CYS A 279 2.46 4.90 16.49
CA CYS A 279 3.91 4.98 16.32
C CYS A 279 4.34 6.45 16.21
N SER A 280 5.44 6.83 16.86
CA SER A 280 5.93 8.22 16.92
C SER A 280 6.05 8.86 15.53
N PHE A 281 6.55 8.10 14.55
CA PHE A 281 6.68 8.51 13.15
C PHE A 281 5.38 8.56 12.33
N CYS A 282 4.25 8.09 12.84
CA CYS A 282 3.05 7.88 12.02
C CYS A 282 2.07 9.06 12.08
N ASN A 283 1.85 9.72 10.94
CA ASN A 283 0.92 10.85 10.80
C ASN A 283 -0.54 10.42 11.00
N THR A 284 -0.89 9.14 10.77
CA THR A 284 -2.26 8.62 10.86
C THR A 284 -2.82 8.77 12.27
N ALA A 285 -2.13 8.30 13.31
CA ALA A 285 -2.61 8.41 14.69
C ALA A 285 -2.73 9.88 15.16
N LYS A 286 -1.78 10.74 14.77
CA LYS A 286 -1.80 12.18 15.11
C LYS A 286 -2.91 12.97 14.38
N ASN A 287 -3.38 12.50 13.23
CA ASN A 287 -4.47 13.16 12.48
C ASN A 287 -5.86 12.60 12.78
N PHE A 288 -6.01 11.27 12.87
CA PHE A 288 -7.29 10.59 13.03
C PHE A 288 -7.59 10.20 14.49
N GLY A 289 -6.62 10.26 15.41
CA GLY A 289 -6.77 9.83 16.78
C GLY A 289 -6.80 8.30 16.89
N SER A 290 -7.85 7.77 17.53
CA SER A 290 -8.08 6.33 17.66
C SER A 290 -8.58 5.70 16.34
N LYS A 291 -8.69 4.37 16.32
CA LYS A 291 -9.22 3.64 15.16
C LYS A 291 -10.75 3.68 15.14
N THR A 292 -11.31 4.37 14.15
CA THR A 292 -12.75 4.45 13.86
C THR A 292 -13.13 3.39 12.85
N LEU A 293 -14.00 2.44 13.20
CA LEU A 293 -14.52 1.45 12.25
C LEU A 293 -15.60 2.07 11.36
N LEU A 294 -15.58 1.76 10.06
CA LEU A 294 -16.58 2.24 9.08
C LEU A 294 -17.75 1.25 8.88
N TYR A 295 -17.71 0.13 9.62
CA TYR A 295 -18.75 -0.90 9.66
C TYR A 295 -18.99 -1.28 11.11
N LYS A 296 -20.24 -1.58 11.45
CA LYS A 296 -20.61 -2.05 12.79
C LYS A 296 -19.98 -3.40 13.12
N ASP A 297 -19.95 -4.29 12.12
CA ASP A 297 -19.48 -5.66 12.22
C ASP A 297 -18.94 -6.15 10.86
N ALA A 298 -18.28 -7.31 10.87
CA ALA A 298 -17.74 -7.89 9.65
C ALA A 298 -18.82 -8.47 8.72
N ASP A 299 -20.05 -8.74 9.20
CA ASP A 299 -21.18 -9.12 8.35
C ASP A 299 -21.63 -7.94 7.47
N GLU A 300 -21.61 -6.70 7.99
CA GLU A 300 -21.87 -5.48 7.21
C GLU A 300 -20.78 -5.21 6.17
N MET A 301 -19.52 -5.35 6.56
CA MET A 301 -18.37 -5.26 5.66
C MET A 301 -18.46 -6.30 4.52
N TYR A 302 -18.76 -7.56 4.87
CA TYR A 302 -18.94 -8.64 3.89
C TYR A 302 -20.12 -8.36 2.95
N ARG A 303 -21.26 -7.83 3.43
CA ARG A 303 -22.37 -7.40 2.55
C ARG A 303 -21.94 -6.32 1.54
N ALA A 304 -21.06 -5.40 1.91
CA ALA A 304 -20.52 -4.39 0.99
C ALA A 304 -19.59 -5.02 -0.06
N MET A 305 -18.77 -6.00 0.32
CA MET A 305 -17.93 -6.78 -0.61
C MET A 305 -18.78 -7.64 -1.55
N GLU A 306 -19.76 -8.36 -1.02
CA GLU A 306 -20.67 -9.25 -1.77
C GLU A 306 -21.45 -8.49 -2.84
N LYS A 307 -21.90 -7.26 -2.56
CA LYS A 307 -22.53 -6.39 -3.56
C LYS A 307 -21.61 -6.16 -4.77
N GLN A 308 -20.31 -5.90 -4.54
CA GLN A 308 -19.35 -5.70 -5.64
C GLN A 308 -19.02 -7.01 -6.36
N ILE A 309 -18.92 -8.13 -5.63
CA ILE A 309 -18.72 -9.47 -6.21
C ILE A 309 -19.88 -9.81 -7.15
N ASN A 310 -21.14 -9.59 -6.73
CA ASN A 310 -22.32 -9.86 -7.56
C ASN A 310 -22.37 -8.96 -8.81
N ILE A 311 -21.85 -7.72 -8.74
CA ILE A 311 -21.69 -6.83 -9.90
C ILE A 311 -20.64 -7.39 -10.87
N ASN A 312 -19.51 -7.89 -10.36
CA ASN A 312 -18.45 -8.47 -11.19
C ASN A 312 -18.92 -9.79 -11.84
N GLU A 313 -19.55 -10.68 -11.06
CA GLU A 313 -20.11 -11.96 -11.51
C GLU A 313 -21.18 -11.83 -12.60
N ALA A 314 -21.86 -10.68 -12.68
CA ALA A 314 -22.84 -10.38 -13.72
C ALA A 314 -22.22 -9.93 -15.07
N ARG A 315 -20.90 -9.70 -15.15
CA ARG A 315 -20.23 -9.30 -16.40
C ARG A 315 -19.85 -10.52 -17.24
N GLU A 316 -19.99 -10.39 -18.56
CA GLU A 316 -19.60 -11.44 -19.53
C GLU A 316 -18.09 -11.74 -19.52
N ASP A 317 -17.25 -10.75 -19.18
CA ASP A 317 -15.80 -10.86 -19.17
C ASP A 317 -15.18 -11.14 -17.78
N TYR A 318 -16.01 -11.52 -16.80
CA TYR A 318 -15.59 -11.77 -15.43
C TYR A 318 -14.50 -12.85 -15.34
N VAL A 319 -13.33 -12.46 -14.85
CA VAL A 319 -12.33 -13.41 -14.34
C VAL A 319 -12.88 -13.89 -13.00
N PRO A 320 -12.94 -15.21 -12.68
CA PRO A 320 -13.66 -15.71 -11.51
C PRO A 320 -12.93 -15.49 -10.17
N GLU A 321 -12.53 -14.25 -9.91
CA GLU A 321 -11.88 -13.73 -8.71
C GLU A 321 -12.37 -12.30 -8.48
N THR A 322 -12.60 -11.92 -7.22
CA THR A 322 -12.69 -10.49 -6.87
C THR A 322 -11.70 -10.21 -5.75
N LEU A 323 -10.83 -9.23 -6.00
CA LEU A 323 -9.79 -8.81 -5.08
C LEU A 323 -10.23 -7.53 -4.35
N PHE A 324 -10.02 -7.49 -3.05
CA PHE A 324 -10.16 -6.30 -2.23
C PHE A 324 -8.81 -5.93 -1.63
N PHE A 325 -8.54 -4.65 -1.46
CA PHE A 325 -7.49 -4.18 -0.57
C PHE A 325 -8.16 -3.33 0.50
N LEU A 326 -8.19 -3.86 1.72
CA LEU A 326 -8.78 -3.26 2.90
C LEU A 326 -7.82 -2.17 3.38
N MET A 327 -8.23 -0.92 3.16
CA MET A 327 -7.51 0.30 3.51
C MET A 327 -7.71 0.60 5.00
N ASP A 328 -7.20 -0.30 5.82
CA ASP A 328 -7.11 -0.21 7.28
C ASP A 328 -5.63 -0.31 7.64
N GLU A 329 -5.16 0.63 8.45
CA GLU A 329 -3.75 0.78 8.82
C GLU A 329 -3.22 -0.39 9.67
N ASN A 330 -4.11 -1.19 10.27
CA ASN A 330 -3.80 -2.47 10.92
C ASN A 330 -5.09 -3.32 11.07
N PHE A 331 -5.52 -4.02 10.02
CA PHE A 331 -6.76 -4.81 10.03
C PHE A 331 -6.70 -6.04 10.95
N MET A 332 -5.51 -6.57 11.19
CA MET A 332 -5.28 -7.69 12.13
C MET A 332 -5.65 -7.32 13.57
N ARG A 333 -5.93 -6.04 13.89
CA ARG A 333 -6.26 -5.61 15.25
C ARG A 333 -7.50 -4.68 15.25
N PRO A 334 -8.62 -5.08 15.90
CA PRO A 334 -8.83 -6.32 16.66
C PRO A 334 -9.00 -7.56 15.76
N LEU A 335 -8.43 -8.70 16.17
CA LEU A 335 -8.50 -9.96 15.41
C LEU A 335 -9.92 -10.42 15.10
N ALA A 336 -10.90 -10.14 15.96
CA ALA A 336 -12.29 -10.58 15.80
C ALA A 336 -12.89 -10.18 14.43
N ASN A 337 -12.51 -9.02 13.89
CA ASN A 337 -12.96 -8.57 12.56
C ASN A 337 -12.32 -9.40 11.44
N THR A 338 -11.03 -9.72 11.56
CA THR A 338 -10.31 -10.61 10.63
C THR A 338 -10.89 -12.02 10.68
N GLU A 339 -11.07 -12.59 11.88
CA GLU A 339 -11.59 -13.94 12.11
C GLU A 339 -13.00 -14.11 11.53
N LYS A 340 -13.91 -13.17 11.81
CA LYS A 340 -15.28 -13.21 11.30
C LYS A 340 -15.36 -12.96 9.80
N LEU A 341 -14.53 -12.08 9.23
CA LEU A 341 -14.45 -11.91 7.77
C LEU A 341 -13.93 -13.18 7.08
N CYS A 342 -12.89 -13.81 7.63
CA CYS A 342 -12.35 -15.06 7.11
C CYS A 342 -13.43 -16.15 7.07
N LYS A 343 -14.14 -16.32 8.19
CA LYS A 343 -15.25 -17.28 8.30
C LYS A 343 -16.34 -17.01 7.25
N LEU A 344 -16.78 -15.76 7.09
CA LEU A 344 -17.82 -15.40 6.11
C LEU A 344 -17.39 -15.69 4.66
N ILE A 345 -16.12 -15.42 4.32
CA ILE A 345 -15.57 -15.73 3.00
C ILE A 345 -15.49 -17.24 2.77
N GLU A 346 -15.02 -17.99 3.76
CA GLU A 346 -14.91 -19.45 3.70
C GLU A 346 -16.29 -20.12 3.57
N GLU A 347 -17.28 -19.70 4.38
CA GLU A 347 -18.67 -20.17 4.32
C GLU A 347 -19.37 -19.83 2.98
N SER A 348 -18.93 -18.75 2.30
CA SER A 348 -19.51 -18.36 1.00
C SER A 348 -19.15 -19.30 -0.16
N GLY A 349 -18.04 -20.04 -0.05
CA GLY A 349 -17.46 -20.83 -1.15
C GLY A 349 -17.03 -20.01 -2.39
N LYS A 350 -17.10 -18.67 -2.34
CA LYS A 350 -16.69 -17.80 -3.45
C LYS A 350 -15.17 -17.56 -3.43
N ASN A 351 -14.58 -17.38 -4.61
CA ASN A 351 -13.15 -17.04 -4.74
C ASN A 351 -12.91 -15.53 -4.49
N ILE A 352 -13.09 -15.14 -3.22
CA ILE A 352 -12.83 -13.79 -2.73
C ILE A 352 -11.39 -13.73 -2.25
N ARG A 353 -10.67 -12.68 -2.61
CA ARG A 353 -9.30 -12.45 -2.18
C ARG A 353 -9.17 -11.08 -1.56
N TRP A 354 -8.38 -10.93 -0.49
CA TRP A 354 -8.15 -9.64 0.11
C TRP A 354 -6.72 -9.41 0.59
N GLY A 355 -6.31 -8.13 0.58
CA GLY A 355 -5.05 -7.64 1.13
C GLY A 355 -5.27 -6.51 2.12
N THR A 356 -4.32 -6.27 3.01
CA THR A 356 -4.43 -5.21 4.02
C THR A 356 -3.07 -4.80 4.61
N PHE A 357 -3.05 -3.80 5.50
CA PHE A 357 -1.92 -3.51 6.39
C PHE A 357 -2.09 -4.18 7.76
N GLY A 358 -0.98 -4.51 8.41
CA GLY A 358 -0.94 -5.16 9.72
C GLY A 358 0.42 -5.03 10.40
N ASP A 359 0.54 -5.68 11.57
CA ASP A 359 1.78 -5.78 12.32
C ASP A 359 2.11 -7.24 12.69
N ILE A 360 3.37 -7.47 13.07
CA ILE A 360 3.84 -8.77 13.58
C ILE A 360 3.09 -9.14 14.87
N LYS A 361 2.72 -8.16 15.70
CA LYS A 361 1.96 -8.41 16.94
C LYS A 361 0.60 -9.08 16.68
N GLY A 362 -0.19 -8.63 15.71
CA GLY A 362 -1.47 -9.24 15.34
C GLY A 362 -1.31 -10.64 14.73
N LEU A 363 -0.25 -10.85 13.94
CA LEU A 363 0.09 -12.19 13.43
C LEU A 363 0.52 -13.15 14.54
N LEU A 364 1.31 -12.69 15.52
CA LEU A 364 1.69 -13.48 16.69
C LEU A 364 0.46 -13.84 17.53
N GLU A 365 -0.46 -12.91 17.76
CA GLU A 365 -1.71 -13.17 18.49
C GLU A 365 -2.56 -14.22 17.75
N TYR A 366 -2.67 -14.14 16.42
CA TYR A 366 -3.37 -15.14 15.61
C TYR A 366 -2.70 -16.51 15.69
N LYS A 367 -1.37 -16.58 15.47
CA LYS A 367 -0.62 -17.83 15.53
C LYS A 367 -0.66 -18.47 16.92
N ASN A 368 -0.62 -17.68 17.99
CA ASN A 368 -0.75 -18.20 19.35
C ASN A 368 -2.11 -18.88 19.57
N ARG A 369 -3.17 -18.37 18.94
CA ARG A 369 -4.54 -18.88 19.00
C ARG A 369 -4.76 -20.12 18.12
N TYR A 370 -4.29 -20.11 16.86
CA TYR A 370 -4.62 -21.13 15.85
C TYR A 370 -3.46 -22.06 15.45
N LYS A 371 -2.23 -21.79 15.91
CA LYS A 371 -0.97 -22.51 15.63
C LYS A 371 -0.45 -22.45 14.19
N ASP A 372 -1.31 -22.16 13.21
CA ASP A 372 -0.93 -21.90 11.81
C ASP A 372 -1.63 -20.65 11.24
N PHE A 373 -1.47 -20.41 9.92
CA PHE A 373 -2.12 -19.33 9.17
C PHE A 373 -3.11 -19.81 8.08
N ARG A 374 -3.42 -21.11 7.99
CA ARG A 374 -4.30 -21.67 6.94
C ARG A 374 -5.69 -21.06 6.98
N GLY A 375 -6.22 -20.78 8.18
CA GLY A 375 -7.51 -20.12 8.36
C GLY A 375 -7.61 -18.74 7.68
N LEU A 376 -6.51 -17.97 7.65
CA LEU A 376 -6.48 -16.69 6.92
C LEU A 376 -6.56 -16.90 5.40
N VAL A 377 -5.89 -17.92 4.88
CA VAL A 377 -5.85 -18.24 3.43
C VAL A 377 -7.18 -18.82 2.94
N ARG A 378 -7.83 -19.67 3.74
CA ARG A 378 -9.21 -20.15 3.52
C ARG A 378 -10.20 -19.00 3.54
N GLY A 379 -10.01 -18.07 4.47
CA GLY A 379 -10.70 -16.79 4.54
C GLY A 379 -10.34 -15.78 3.46
N GLY A 380 -9.53 -16.14 2.45
CA GLY A 380 -9.25 -15.31 1.29
C GLY A 380 -8.05 -14.36 1.41
N MET A 381 -7.30 -14.37 2.51
CA MET A 381 -6.12 -13.51 2.66
C MET A 381 -5.07 -13.84 1.58
N LEU A 382 -4.79 -12.85 0.74
CA LEU A 382 -3.85 -12.91 -0.38
C LEU A 382 -2.54 -12.19 -0.06
N SER A 383 -2.61 -11.13 0.74
CA SER A 383 -1.45 -10.29 1.04
C SER A 383 -1.58 -9.59 2.37
N ILE A 384 -0.45 -9.41 3.05
CA ILE A 384 -0.38 -8.56 4.24
C ILE A 384 0.83 -7.64 4.13
N TRP A 385 0.60 -6.36 4.39
CA TRP A 385 1.62 -5.34 4.45
C TRP A 385 2.05 -5.14 5.89
N ILE A 386 3.32 -5.42 6.19
CA ILE A 386 3.89 -5.40 7.54
C ILE A 386 4.98 -4.33 7.61
N GLY A 387 4.83 -3.40 8.57
CA GLY A 387 5.94 -2.55 9.01
C GLY A 387 6.92 -3.36 9.85
N LEU A 388 7.98 -3.90 9.22
CA LEU A 388 9.09 -4.53 9.94
C LEU A 388 9.98 -3.47 10.58
N GLU A 389 10.16 -2.34 9.86
CA GLU A 389 10.89 -1.12 10.21
C GLU A 389 12.38 -1.29 10.50
N SER A 390 12.75 -2.17 11.44
CA SER A 390 14.12 -2.49 11.84
C SER A 390 14.12 -3.74 12.71
N LYS A 391 15.17 -4.56 12.64
CA LYS A 391 15.37 -5.64 13.63
C LYS A 391 15.46 -5.10 15.06
N ALA A 392 15.74 -3.81 15.27
CA ALA A 392 15.75 -3.17 16.59
C ALA A 392 14.35 -3.01 17.25
N ASP A 393 13.26 -3.16 16.49
CA ASP A 393 11.86 -2.94 16.93
C ASP A 393 11.64 -1.67 17.77
N VAL A 394 12.27 -0.56 17.36
CA VAL A 394 12.20 0.74 18.05
C VAL A 394 10.74 1.18 18.30
N PHE A 395 9.83 0.81 17.41
CA PHE A 395 8.41 1.15 17.45
C PHE A 395 7.51 0.06 18.08
N LYS A 396 8.08 -1.01 18.63
CA LYS A 396 7.38 -2.11 19.34
C LYS A 396 6.30 -2.80 18.50
N LYS A 397 6.48 -2.86 17.17
CA LYS A 397 5.57 -3.51 16.20
C LYS A 397 5.69 -5.03 16.20
N ARG A 398 6.82 -5.59 16.66
CA ARG A 398 6.98 -7.05 16.86
C ARG A 398 6.32 -7.56 18.15
N GLY A 399 5.99 -6.66 19.09
CA GLY A 399 5.40 -7.03 20.36
C GLY A 399 6.42 -7.81 21.20
N GLU A 400 6.18 -9.09 21.42
CA GLU A 400 7.12 -9.97 22.13
C GLU A 400 7.83 -10.98 21.21
N ALA A 401 7.50 -11.02 19.91
CA ALA A 401 8.11 -11.95 18.96
C ALA A 401 9.62 -11.71 18.82
N SER A 402 10.41 -12.76 19.01
CA SER A 402 11.83 -12.78 18.66
C SER A 402 12.05 -12.70 17.14
N LEU A 403 13.28 -12.39 16.73
CA LEU A 403 13.63 -12.31 15.30
C LEU A 403 13.37 -13.62 14.54
N GLU A 404 13.57 -14.75 15.20
CA GLU A 404 13.32 -16.11 14.71
C GLU A 404 11.82 -16.38 14.50
N GLU A 405 10.97 -15.92 15.42
CA GLU A 405 9.51 -16.05 15.29
C GLU A 405 8.97 -15.18 14.15
N VAL A 406 9.52 -13.98 13.95
CA VAL A 406 9.19 -13.12 12.80
C VAL A 406 9.52 -13.80 11.49
N GLU A 407 10.74 -14.33 11.36
CA GLU A 407 11.17 -15.04 10.16
C GLU A 407 10.30 -16.28 9.90
N THR A 408 9.99 -17.05 10.94
CA THR A 408 9.12 -18.23 10.85
C THR A 408 7.72 -17.85 10.37
N MET A 409 7.11 -16.80 10.94
CA MET A 409 5.76 -16.35 10.54
C MET A 409 5.73 -15.83 9.10
N ILE A 410 6.76 -15.11 8.66
CA ILE A 410 6.86 -14.63 7.26
C ILE A 410 6.95 -15.83 6.30
N ARG A 411 7.80 -16.82 6.62
CA ARG A 411 7.95 -18.04 5.81
C ARG A 411 6.66 -18.84 5.73
N GLU A 412 6.01 -19.16 6.84
CA GLU A 412 4.73 -19.90 6.87
C GLU A 412 3.62 -19.21 6.06
N LEU A 413 3.54 -17.88 6.12
CA LEU A 413 2.61 -17.10 5.29
C LEU A 413 2.95 -17.24 3.80
N GLN A 414 4.22 -17.11 3.42
CA GLN A 414 4.66 -17.24 2.03
C GLN A 414 4.50 -18.67 1.50
N ASP A 415 4.75 -19.70 2.31
CA ASP A 415 4.57 -21.11 1.97
C ASP A 415 3.09 -21.45 1.71
N LEU A 416 2.15 -20.68 2.28
CA LEU A 416 0.72 -20.76 1.99
C LEU A 416 0.27 -19.82 0.86
N GLY A 417 1.20 -19.16 0.17
CA GLY A 417 0.93 -18.28 -0.98
C GLY A 417 0.59 -16.83 -0.62
N VAL A 418 0.67 -16.43 0.65
CA VAL A 418 0.42 -15.05 1.08
C VAL A 418 1.59 -14.16 0.68
N LEU A 419 1.29 -13.07 -0.04
CA LEU A 419 2.25 -12.03 -0.33
C LEU A 419 2.51 -11.16 0.91
N VAL A 420 3.58 -11.45 1.64
CA VAL A 420 4.09 -10.56 2.68
C VAL A 420 4.85 -9.38 2.03
N PHE A 421 4.40 -8.16 2.30
CA PHE A 421 5.09 -6.92 1.92
C PHE A 421 5.80 -6.38 3.17
N GLY A 422 7.13 -6.39 3.18
CA GLY A 422 7.91 -5.85 4.31
C GLY A 422 8.33 -4.39 4.06
N SER A 423 7.84 -3.46 4.87
CA SER A 423 8.42 -2.11 4.98
C SER A 423 9.56 -2.08 5.97
N PHE A 424 10.54 -1.24 5.66
CA PHE A 424 11.72 -1.05 6.47
C PHE A 424 12.14 0.42 6.45
N ILE A 425 12.67 0.87 7.59
CA ILE A 425 13.13 2.23 7.85
C ILE A 425 14.64 2.17 8.11
N PRO A 426 15.47 2.31 7.07
CA PRO A 426 16.88 2.64 7.30
C PRO A 426 16.98 4.08 7.82
N ALA A 427 18.15 4.45 8.36
CA ALA A 427 18.41 5.79 8.91
C ALA A 427 17.56 6.18 10.15
N LEU A 428 16.98 5.22 10.87
CA LEU A 428 16.64 5.44 12.30
C LEU A 428 17.87 5.93 13.07
N SER A 429 17.68 6.86 14.01
CA SER A 429 18.74 7.48 14.81
C SER A 429 19.68 6.53 15.57
N ILE A 430 19.28 5.27 15.79
CA ILE A 430 20.13 4.21 16.35
C ILE A 430 21.14 3.63 15.34
N HIS A 431 21.01 3.92 14.04
CA HIS A 431 21.84 3.31 13.01
C HIS A 431 23.23 3.92 12.95
N THR A 432 24.23 3.08 12.73
CA THR A 432 25.63 3.46 12.51
C THR A 432 26.25 2.59 11.42
N GLU A 433 27.40 3.00 10.87
CA GLU A 433 28.27 2.11 10.08
C GLU A 433 29.33 1.38 10.93
N ALA A 434 29.46 1.73 12.23
CA ALA A 434 30.29 1.03 13.20
C ALA A 434 29.64 -0.29 13.70
N GLU A 435 30.34 -1.05 14.54
CA GLU A 435 29.82 -2.30 15.12
C GLU A 435 28.59 -2.06 16.03
N SER A 436 27.68 -3.05 16.09
CA SER A 436 26.44 -2.96 16.86
C SER A 436 26.68 -3.02 18.38
N ILE A 437 26.17 -2.03 19.12
CA ILE A 437 26.26 -1.93 20.58
C ILE A 437 24.92 -2.34 21.21
N VAL A 438 24.97 -3.28 22.15
CA VAL A 438 23.78 -3.87 22.83
C VAL A 438 23.68 -3.47 24.31
N VAL A 439 24.80 -3.05 24.89
CA VAL A 439 24.89 -2.48 26.24
C VAL A 439 25.93 -1.35 26.21
N LYS A 440 25.46 -0.10 26.23
CA LYS A 440 26.32 1.10 26.20
C LYS A 440 26.95 1.43 27.56
N ASN A 441 26.29 1.07 28.67
CA ASN A 441 26.78 1.33 30.04
C ASN A 441 26.98 0.01 30.80
N GLU A 442 28.06 -0.70 30.46
CA GLU A 442 28.35 -2.03 30.96
C GLU A 442 28.63 -2.06 32.48
N GLU A 443 29.31 -1.05 33.02
CA GLU A 443 29.62 -0.98 34.45
C GLU A 443 28.38 -0.76 35.31
N ALA A 444 27.47 0.14 34.91
CA ALA A 444 26.21 0.34 35.63
C ALA A 444 25.37 -0.95 35.64
N LEU A 445 25.28 -1.64 34.50
CA LEU A 445 24.54 -2.91 34.41
C LEU A 445 25.19 -4.02 35.26
N LYS A 446 26.53 -4.10 35.29
CA LYS A 446 27.27 -5.00 36.17
C LYS A 446 27.03 -4.70 37.65
N ASN A 447 26.83 -3.44 38.03
CA ASN A 447 26.46 -3.05 39.39
C ASN A 447 25.01 -3.42 39.73
N GLU A 448 24.04 -3.15 38.85
CA GLU A 448 22.65 -3.60 39.04
C GLU A 448 22.54 -5.12 39.22
N ILE A 449 23.32 -5.90 38.47
CA ILE A 449 23.33 -7.37 38.59
C ILE A 449 23.90 -7.80 39.95
N ARG A 450 24.95 -7.13 40.46
CA ARG A 450 25.52 -7.37 41.80
C ARG A 450 24.50 -7.07 42.91
N GLU A 451 23.78 -5.96 42.80
CA GLU A 451 22.77 -5.54 43.77
C GLU A 451 21.57 -6.50 43.81
N LYS A 452 21.06 -6.91 42.64
CA LYS A 452 19.89 -7.79 42.54
C LYS A 452 20.18 -9.26 42.90
N ASN A 453 21.42 -9.73 42.74
CA ASN A 453 21.81 -11.14 42.88
C ASN A 453 22.99 -11.31 43.86
N GLY A 454 22.98 -10.57 44.98
CA GLY A 454 24.08 -10.50 45.93
C GLY A 454 24.72 -11.86 46.25
N SER A 455 26.06 -11.91 46.25
CA SER A 455 26.97 -13.09 46.26
C SER A 455 27.50 -13.62 44.92
N PHE A 456 27.06 -13.08 43.76
CA PHE A 456 27.66 -13.46 42.48
C PHE A 456 29.16 -13.09 42.37
N ASN A 457 29.99 -14.06 41.97
CA ASN A 457 31.41 -13.85 41.66
C ASN A 457 31.62 -13.24 40.25
N LYS A 458 32.86 -12.87 39.91
CA LYS A 458 33.19 -12.25 38.60
C LYS A 458 32.72 -13.06 37.39
N THR A 459 32.85 -14.39 37.44
CA THR A 459 32.44 -15.29 36.36
C THR A 459 30.91 -15.35 36.22
N GLN A 460 30.19 -15.43 37.35
CA GLN A 460 28.73 -15.44 37.36
C GLN A 460 28.14 -14.11 36.85
N ILE A 461 28.77 -12.97 37.19
CA ILE A 461 28.39 -11.66 36.63
C ILE A 461 28.59 -11.64 35.11
N GLN A 462 29.72 -12.15 34.61
CA GLN A 462 29.96 -12.19 33.16
C GLN A 462 28.96 -13.11 32.45
N GLN A 463 28.67 -14.30 32.99
CA GLN A 463 27.64 -15.20 32.47
C GLN A 463 26.25 -14.55 32.43
N ALA A 464 25.88 -13.80 33.47
CA ALA A 464 24.61 -13.05 33.49
C ALA A 464 24.58 -11.92 32.45
N MET A 465 25.70 -11.22 32.25
CA MET A 465 25.85 -10.20 31.20
C MET A 465 25.75 -10.82 29.79
N ASP A 466 26.46 -11.92 29.55
CA ASP A 466 26.46 -12.61 28.25
C ASP A 466 25.06 -13.16 27.92
N ALA A 467 24.36 -13.73 28.91
CA ALA A 467 22.97 -14.15 28.79
C ALA A 467 22.03 -12.97 28.50
N LEU A 468 22.20 -11.83 29.17
CA LEU A 468 21.41 -10.62 28.93
C LEU A 468 21.66 -10.02 27.55
N ILE A 469 22.93 -9.93 27.11
CA ILE A 469 23.31 -9.48 25.76
C ILE A 469 22.72 -10.43 24.71
N THR A 470 22.76 -11.74 24.95
CA THR A 470 22.18 -12.75 24.04
C THR A 470 20.66 -12.63 23.98
N ALA A 471 19.99 -12.45 25.12
CA ALA A 471 18.54 -12.23 25.18
C ALA A 471 18.12 -10.93 24.48
N ARG A 472 18.86 -9.83 24.70
CA ARG A 472 18.67 -8.56 23.97
C ARG A 472 18.86 -8.76 22.47
N LYS A 473 19.94 -9.40 22.02
CA LYS A 473 20.19 -9.71 20.60
C LYS A 473 19.05 -10.56 19.99
N LYS A 474 18.57 -11.62 20.66
CA LYS A 474 17.45 -12.46 20.18
C LYS A 474 16.13 -11.68 20.07
N LYS A 475 15.89 -10.75 21.01
CA LYS A 475 14.75 -9.82 20.96
C LYS A 475 14.97 -8.65 20.00
N GLY A 476 16.17 -8.50 19.44
CA GLY A 476 16.56 -7.38 18.60
C GLY A 476 16.54 -6.06 19.38
N GLN A 477 17.25 -5.97 20.50
CA GLN A 477 17.36 -4.76 21.32
C GLN A 477 18.81 -4.27 21.26
N TYR A 478 19.00 -3.10 20.64
CA TYR A 478 20.30 -2.49 20.36
C TYR A 478 20.31 -1.04 20.85
N ASP A 479 21.40 -0.60 21.46
CA ASP A 479 21.63 0.82 21.80
C ASP A 479 22.14 1.59 20.57
N LEU A 480 23.00 0.94 19.77
CA LEU A 480 23.37 1.36 18.41
C LEU A 480 23.42 0.12 17.52
N LEU A 481 22.99 0.26 16.28
CA LEU A 481 22.84 -0.86 15.34
C LEU A 481 23.59 -0.59 14.04
N ASN A 482 24.46 -1.51 13.64
CA ASN A 482 25.06 -1.47 12.30
C ASN A 482 23.97 -1.60 11.23
N ILE A 483 23.84 -0.57 10.38
CA ILE A 483 22.79 -0.50 9.36
C ILE A 483 22.85 -1.64 8.34
N TRP A 484 24.04 -2.18 8.05
CA TRP A 484 24.23 -3.28 7.12
C TRP A 484 23.83 -4.62 7.72
N GLU A 485 23.97 -4.83 9.04
CA GLU A 485 23.39 -6.00 9.70
C GLU A 485 21.86 -6.02 9.62
N ASP A 486 21.22 -4.85 9.69
CA ASP A 486 19.76 -4.75 9.68
C ASP A 486 19.19 -4.88 8.25
N ILE A 487 19.83 -4.23 7.27
CA ILE A 487 19.57 -4.47 5.83
C ILE A 487 19.76 -5.95 5.48
N LYS A 488 20.77 -6.62 6.07
CA LYS A 488 21.01 -8.06 5.86
C LYS A 488 19.91 -8.91 6.50
N TRP A 489 19.50 -8.64 7.74
CA TRP A 489 18.38 -9.33 8.38
C TRP A 489 17.10 -9.20 7.54
N TRP A 490 16.80 -8.00 7.04
CA TRP A 490 15.64 -7.75 6.18
C TRP A 490 15.74 -8.47 4.83
N LEU A 491 16.94 -8.56 4.26
CA LEU A 491 17.21 -9.34 3.04
C LEU A 491 16.92 -10.82 3.23
N GLU A 492 17.31 -11.37 4.39
CA GLU A 492 17.10 -12.77 4.78
C GLU A 492 15.61 -13.10 4.97
N GLN A 493 14.78 -12.14 5.39
CA GLN A 493 13.31 -12.31 5.45
C GLN A 493 12.68 -12.61 4.08
N ASN A 494 13.36 -12.29 2.97
CA ASN A 494 12.99 -12.69 1.60
C ASN A 494 11.49 -12.44 1.24
N THR A 495 10.91 -11.36 1.75
CA THR A 495 9.48 -11.06 1.60
C THR A 495 9.07 -10.94 0.12
N ALA A 496 7.78 -11.06 -0.20
CA ALA A 496 7.31 -10.99 -1.58
C ALA A 496 7.60 -9.61 -2.21
N ALA A 497 7.55 -8.54 -1.41
CA ALA A 497 8.07 -7.23 -1.81
C ALA A 497 8.66 -6.44 -0.63
N ASN A 498 9.79 -5.79 -0.89
CA ASN A 498 10.51 -4.96 0.07
C ASN A 498 10.20 -3.47 -0.23
N GLN A 499 9.67 -2.69 0.72
CA GLN A 499 9.58 -1.23 0.62
C GLN A 499 10.68 -0.57 1.47
N VAL A 500 11.58 0.18 0.84
CA VAL A 500 12.60 0.99 1.54
C VAL A 500 12.06 2.41 1.76
N MET A 501 11.82 2.80 3.02
CA MET A 501 11.23 4.10 3.37
C MET A 501 12.24 5.27 3.48
N MET A 502 13.42 5.15 2.86
CA MET A 502 14.46 6.21 2.80
C MET A 502 14.29 7.22 1.64
N LEU A 503 13.31 7.01 0.74
CA LEU A 503 13.23 7.77 -0.51
C LEU A 503 11.79 8.07 -0.91
N THR A 504 11.25 9.05 -0.20
CA THR A 504 10.18 9.93 -0.64
C THR A 504 10.81 11.29 -0.93
N ASP A 505 10.60 11.85 -2.13
CA ASP A 505 11.10 13.18 -2.50
C ASP A 505 10.13 14.26 -1.97
N THR A 506 9.82 14.16 -0.68
CA THR A 506 8.82 14.93 0.08
C THR A 506 9.40 16.25 0.58
N ARG A 507 10.20 16.91 -0.28
CA ARG A 507 10.72 18.25 0.00
C ARG A 507 9.58 19.26 -0.12
N LEU A 508 9.14 19.79 1.03
CA LEU A 508 8.45 21.07 1.07
C LEU A 508 9.46 22.17 0.75
N VAL A 509 9.42 22.66 -0.48
CA VAL A 509 10.36 23.66 -1.00
C VAL A 509 9.85 25.06 -0.71
N ASN A 510 10.75 25.95 -0.29
CA ASN A 510 10.49 27.36 -0.15
C ASN A 510 10.24 27.98 -1.54
N PRO A 511 9.05 28.52 -1.82
CA PRO A 511 8.78 29.11 -3.13
C PRO A 511 9.59 30.39 -3.41
N GLN A 512 10.27 30.94 -2.40
CA GLN A 512 11.09 32.15 -2.49
C GLN A 512 12.59 31.83 -2.55
N THR A 513 13.09 30.88 -1.74
CA THR A 513 14.54 30.51 -1.71
C THR A 513 14.88 29.23 -2.46
N VAL A 514 13.88 28.41 -2.83
CA VAL A 514 14.03 27.07 -3.45
C VAL A 514 14.74 26.04 -2.55
N GLU A 515 15.00 26.38 -1.29
CA GLU A 515 15.55 25.48 -0.27
C GLU A 515 14.42 24.66 0.40
N PRO A 516 14.69 23.48 0.96
CA PRO A 516 13.73 22.77 1.81
C PRO A 516 13.37 23.59 3.07
N ILE A 517 12.08 23.78 3.37
CA ILE A 517 11.62 24.51 4.58
C ILE A 517 11.55 23.61 5.82
N LEU A 518 11.33 22.31 5.65
CA LEU A 518 10.94 21.43 6.76
C LEU A 518 12.09 21.18 7.75
N ASP A 519 12.03 21.91 8.86
CA ASP A 519 12.68 21.57 10.12
C ASP A 519 11.59 21.18 11.16
N LEU A 520 11.75 20.03 11.81
CA LEU A 520 10.70 19.42 12.65
C LEU A 520 11.28 18.73 13.89
N THR A 521 10.98 19.28 15.07
CA THR A 521 11.11 18.61 16.37
C THR A 521 9.70 18.34 16.95
N ASP A 522 9.46 17.47 17.94
CA ASP A 522 10.39 16.84 18.91
C ASP A 522 10.47 15.28 18.84
N GLU A 523 9.59 14.61 18.11
CA GLU A 523 9.70 13.17 17.79
C GLU A 523 9.27 12.93 16.34
N GLU A 524 10.25 12.61 15.50
CA GLU A 524 10.26 12.82 14.05
C GLU A 524 9.11 12.15 13.28
N PHE A 525 8.51 12.91 12.36
CA PHE A 525 7.34 12.56 11.55
C PHE A 525 7.70 11.71 10.32
N GLY A 526 6.70 11.02 9.76
CA GLY A 526 6.88 10.03 8.70
C GLY A 526 7.32 10.61 7.35
N HIS A 527 8.04 9.77 6.59
CA HIS A 527 8.39 9.99 5.19
C HIS A 527 9.26 11.22 4.87
N THR A 528 9.99 11.81 5.82
CA THR A 528 11.17 12.65 5.50
C THR A 528 12.25 12.44 6.53
N PHE A 529 13.33 11.76 6.13
CA PHE A 529 14.63 11.95 6.78
C PHE A 529 15.19 13.25 6.22
N GLN A 530 15.39 14.25 7.09
CA GLN A 530 16.46 15.19 6.81
C GLN A 530 17.76 14.37 6.66
N ARG A 531 18.64 14.87 5.80
CA ARG A 531 19.78 14.08 5.34
C ARG A 531 21.00 14.31 6.21
N ASP A 532 21.22 15.53 6.69
CA ASP A 532 22.49 15.91 7.33
C ASP A 532 22.39 16.20 8.84
N ASP A 533 21.24 15.90 9.46
CA ASP A 533 20.96 15.93 10.90
C ASP A 533 21.10 14.56 11.60
N HIS A 534 21.04 13.46 10.85
CA HIS A 534 21.13 12.10 11.39
C HIS A 534 22.43 11.89 12.20
N PRO A 535 22.36 11.46 13.47
CA PRO A 535 23.42 11.65 14.46
C PRO A 535 24.72 10.86 14.22
N HIS A 536 24.72 9.91 13.27
CA HIS A 536 25.80 8.93 13.09
C HIS A 536 26.20 8.69 11.62
N ILE A 537 25.44 9.19 10.65
CA ILE A 537 25.66 8.91 9.21
C ILE A 537 25.19 10.11 8.40
N HIS A 538 26.06 10.68 7.57
CA HIS A 538 25.76 11.83 6.69
C HIS A 538 24.78 11.43 5.58
N GLY A 539 23.89 12.33 5.18
CA GLY A 539 22.81 12.05 4.24
C GLY A 539 23.20 11.65 2.83
N LYS A 540 24.30 12.19 2.30
CA LYS A 540 24.88 11.70 1.03
C LYS A 540 25.22 10.21 1.13
N ARG A 541 25.72 9.78 2.29
CA ARG A 541 26.04 8.38 2.56
C ARG A 541 24.77 7.53 2.73
N LEU A 542 23.72 8.07 3.36
CA LEU A 542 22.40 7.41 3.41
C LEU A 542 21.79 7.18 2.01
N GLU A 543 21.95 8.12 1.06
CA GLU A 543 21.53 7.92 -0.34
C GLU A 543 22.27 6.78 -1.05
N GLU A 544 23.56 6.62 -0.77
CA GLU A 544 24.36 5.51 -1.30
C GLU A 544 23.92 4.18 -0.68
N ILE A 545 23.66 4.16 0.63
CA ILE A 545 23.15 3.00 1.35
C ILE A 545 21.79 2.56 0.76
N ASP A 546 20.87 3.50 0.52
CA ASP A 546 19.55 3.21 -0.07
C ASP A 546 19.67 2.54 -1.44
N ARG A 547 20.48 3.16 -2.31
CA ARG A 547 20.71 2.69 -3.67
C ARG A 547 21.38 1.33 -3.70
N THR A 548 22.31 1.10 -2.78
CA THR A 548 23.04 -0.16 -2.60
C THR A 548 22.10 -1.25 -2.08
N ALA A 549 21.30 -0.97 -1.05
CA ALA A 549 20.30 -1.88 -0.50
C ALA A 549 19.27 -2.28 -1.57
N ARG A 550 18.70 -1.33 -2.32
CA ARG A 550 17.78 -1.64 -3.44
C ARG A 550 18.44 -2.51 -4.50
N SER A 551 19.70 -2.24 -4.85
CA SER A 551 20.45 -3.09 -5.79
C SER A 551 20.73 -4.48 -5.22
N LEU A 552 20.95 -4.61 -3.91
CA LEU A 552 21.17 -5.87 -3.21
C LEU A 552 19.89 -6.72 -3.20
N PHE A 553 18.75 -6.16 -2.80
CA PHE A 553 17.46 -6.86 -2.85
C PHE A 553 17.07 -7.31 -4.27
N TYR A 554 17.30 -6.47 -5.30
CA TYR A 554 17.05 -6.85 -6.70
C TYR A 554 17.94 -8.02 -7.13
N ARG A 555 19.23 -7.97 -6.75
CA ARG A 555 20.19 -9.01 -7.06
C ARG A 555 19.82 -10.32 -6.36
N GLU A 556 19.59 -10.27 -5.05
CA GLU A 556 19.50 -11.47 -4.22
C GLU A 556 18.12 -12.11 -4.20
N ASN A 557 17.05 -11.34 -3.97
CA ASN A 557 15.68 -11.86 -3.94
C ASN A 557 15.00 -11.85 -5.33
N GLY A 558 15.46 -11.00 -6.26
CA GLY A 558 14.88 -10.83 -7.59
C GLY A 558 13.79 -9.74 -7.70
N PRO A 559 13.21 -9.53 -8.90
CA PRO A 559 12.15 -8.53 -9.11
C PRO A 559 10.86 -8.88 -8.37
N VAL A 560 10.20 -7.88 -7.78
CA VAL A 560 8.96 -8.05 -6.99
C VAL A 560 7.88 -8.85 -7.72
N ALA A 561 7.48 -8.45 -8.93
CA ALA A 561 6.41 -9.16 -9.64
C ALA A 561 6.71 -10.66 -9.86
N LEU A 562 8.00 -11.04 -10.01
CA LEU A 562 8.39 -12.44 -10.10
C LEU A 562 8.37 -13.11 -8.73
N ARG A 563 8.87 -12.46 -7.66
CA ARG A 563 8.74 -12.96 -6.28
C ARG A 563 7.29 -13.25 -5.89
N SER A 564 6.37 -12.34 -6.21
CA SER A 564 4.95 -12.53 -5.92
C SER A 564 4.37 -13.76 -6.62
N VAL A 565 4.71 -13.98 -7.89
CA VAL A 565 4.27 -15.19 -8.63
C VAL A 565 4.91 -16.46 -8.06
N LEU A 566 6.19 -16.42 -7.70
CA LEU A 566 6.88 -17.56 -7.09
C LEU A 566 6.32 -17.91 -5.69
N THR A 567 6.01 -16.91 -4.86
CA THR A 567 5.34 -17.13 -3.56
C THR A 567 3.95 -17.76 -3.75
N MET A 568 3.13 -17.27 -4.69
CA MET A 568 1.86 -17.94 -5.00
C MET A 568 2.07 -19.36 -5.55
N TRP A 569 3.14 -19.62 -6.31
CA TRP A 569 3.44 -20.96 -6.80
C TRP A 569 3.76 -21.95 -5.69
N ASP A 570 4.54 -21.53 -4.69
CA ASP A 570 4.80 -22.32 -3.48
C ASP A 570 3.47 -22.62 -2.75
N GLY A 571 2.61 -21.60 -2.60
CA GLY A 571 1.24 -21.75 -2.07
C GLY A 571 0.36 -22.71 -2.86
N TYR A 572 0.43 -22.72 -4.20
CA TYR A 572 -0.24 -23.74 -5.01
C TYR A 572 0.31 -25.14 -4.70
N ASN A 573 1.63 -25.31 -4.71
CA ASN A 573 2.26 -26.59 -4.45
C ASN A 573 1.92 -27.16 -3.06
N ASN A 574 1.79 -26.31 -2.04
CA ASN A 574 1.49 -26.71 -0.66
C ASN A 574 -0.02 -26.87 -0.34
N LEU A 575 -0.92 -26.50 -1.27
CA LEU A 575 -2.37 -26.51 -1.06
C LEU A 575 -3.16 -27.35 -2.08
N LYS A 576 -2.60 -27.63 -3.27
CA LYS A 576 -3.30 -28.30 -4.38
C LYS A 576 -3.81 -29.70 -4.08
N ASP A 577 -3.18 -30.40 -3.13
CA ASP A 577 -3.48 -31.77 -2.72
C ASP A 577 -4.23 -31.82 -1.37
N SER A 578 -4.86 -30.71 -0.94
CA SER A 578 -5.59 -30.64 0.33
C SER A 578 -7.04 -31.14 0.22
N ASP A 579 -7.48 -31.91 1.20
CA ASP A 579 -8.89 -32.34 1.32
C ASP A 579 -9.87 -31.18 1.61
N HIS A 580 -9.38 -29.98 1.96
CA HIS A 580 -10.23 -28.85 2.36
C HIS A 580 -10.66 -28.00 1.15
N PRO A 581 -11.97 -27.81 0.87
CA PRO A 581 -12.44 -27.09 -0.33
C PRO A 581 -11.87 -25.67 -0.47
N ALA A 582 -11.76 -24.92 0.63
CA ALA A 582 -11.21 -23.56 0.59
C ALA A 582 -9.69 -23.52 0.29
N ASP A 583 -8.94 -24.56 0.67
CA ASP A 583 -7.51 -24.69 0.32
C ASP A 583 -7.37 -24.96 -1.20
N ILE A 584 -8.24 -25.82 -1.76
CA ILE A 584 -8.32 -26.06 -3.20
C ILE A 584 -8.72 -24.80 -3.99
N ILE A 585 -9.63 -23.97 -3.47
CA ILE A 585 -10.00 -22.68 -4.07
C ILE A 585 -8.79 -21.73 -4.07
N ALA A 586 -7.98 -21.71 -3.00
CA ALA A 586 -6.72 -20.94 -2.94
C ALA A 586 -5.68 -21.46 -3.94
N ALA A 587 -5.39 -22.76 -3.95
CA ALA A 587 -4.47 -23.38 -4.91
C ALA A 587 -4.88 -23.12 -6.37
N THR A 588 -6.18 -23.20 -6.66
CA THR A 588 -6.73 -22.91 -8.00
C THR A 588 -6.47 -21.46 -8.39
N TYR A 589 -6.79 -20.49 -7.52
CA TYR A 589 -6.49 -19.09 -7.77
C TYR A 589 -4.99 -18.87 -8.02
N TYR A 590 -4.11 -19.40 -7.16
CA TYR A 590 -2.66 -19.24 -7.29
C TYR A 590 -2.09 -19.78 -8.60
N TYR A 591 -2.51 -20.99 -9.02
CA TYR A 591 -2.14 -21.55 -10.33
C TYR A 591 -2.53 -20.60 -11.46
N TRP A 592 -3.75 -20.05 -11.43
CA TRP A 592 -4.26 -19.20 -12.50
C TRP A 592 -3.63 -17.80 -12.53
N VAL A 593 -3.21 -17.24 -11.38
CA VAL A 593 -2.36 -16.03 -11.34
C VAL A 593 -0.98 -16.30 -11.96
N ALA A 594 -0.38 -17.45 -11.67
CA ALA A 594 0.89 -17.84 -12.26
C ALA A 594 0.76 -18.05 -13.78
N LYS A 595 -0.26 -18.79 -14.21
CA LYS A 595 -0.56 -19.06 -15.63
C LYS A 595 -0.82 -17.77 -16.41
N ARG A 596 -1.61 -16.84 -15.86
CA ARG A 596 -1.84 -15.49 -16.42
C ARG A 596 -0.55 -14.75 -16.71
N SER A 597 0.40 -14.84 -15.80
CA SER A 597 1.66 -14.11 -15.84
C SER A 597 2.70 -14.79 -16.74
N PHE A 598 2.55 -16.09 -17.00
CA PHE A 598 3.56 -16.95 -17.60
C PHE A 598 4.12 -16.45 -18.94
N GLN A 599 3.25 -16.00 -19.86
CA GLN A 599 3.66 -15.49 -21.16
C GLN A 599 4.48 -14.19 -21.03
N ALA A 600 4.07 -13.27 -20.16
CA ALA A 600 4.79 -12.02 -19.90
C ALA A 600 6.16 -12.30 -19.22
N ILE A 601 6.18 -13.18 -18.22
CA ILE A 601 7.40 -13.64 -17.55
C ILE A 601 8.37 -14.24 -18.57
N SER A 602 7.90 -15.14 -19.44
CA SER A 602 8.71 -15.81 -20.46
C SER A 602 9.41 -14.83 -21.42
N LEU A 603 8.69 -13.81 -21.88
CA LEU A 603 9.25 -12.77 -22.74
C LEU A 603 10.24 -11.87 -21.99
N SER A 604 10.02 -11.64 -20.70
CA SER A 604 10.91 -10.83 -19.86
C SER A 604 12.26 -11.51 -19.53
N LEU A 605 12.44 -12.80 -19.81
CA LEU A 605 13.69 -13.53 -19.50
C LEU A 605 14.93 -12.97 -20.21
N VAL A 606 14.75 -12.21 -21.29
CA VAL A 606 15.85 -11.46 -21.95
C VAL A 606 16.59 -10.52 -21.00
N PHE A 607 15.90 -10.02 -19.97
CA PHE A 607 16.45 -9.09 -18.98
C PHE A 607 17.37 -9.74 -17.93
N PHE A 608 17.50 -11.07 -17.95
CA PHE A 608 18.48 -11.82 -17.15
C PHE A 608 19.73 -12.23 -17.93
N SER A 609 19.98 -11.61 -19.09
CA SER A 609 21.23 -11.81 -19.82
C SER A 609 22.42 -11.18 -19.10
N GLU A 610 23.27 -12.02 -18.51
CA GLU A 610 24.49 -11.61 -17.78
C GLU A 610 25.53 -10.89 -18.66
N THR A 611 25.35 -10.84 -19.99
CA THR A 611 26.16 -10.05 -20.92
C THR A 611 25.73 -8.59 -21.02
N LEU A 612 24.51 -8.25 -20.62
CA LEU A 612 23.90 -6.92 -20.79
C LEU A 612 23.45 -6.31 -19.45
N PHE A 613 23.01 -7.14 -18.51
CA PHE A 613 22.40 -6.71 -17.26
C PHE A 613 23.18 -7.21 -16.03
N LYS A 614 23.10 -6.43 -14.94
CA LYS A 614 23.58 -6.86 -13.63
C LYS A 614 22.91 -8.18 -13.24
N LYS A 615 23.74 -9.15 -12.88
CA LYS A 615 23.36 -10.52 -12.52
C LYS A 615 22.45 -10.55 -11.29
N CYS A 616 21.44 -11.43 -11.29
CA CYS A 616 20.71 -11.86 -10.08
C CYS A 616 21.34 -13.14 -9.49
N SER A 617 21.03 -13.45 -8.23
CA SER A 617 21.57 -14.58 -7.50
C SER A 617 21.26 -15.91 -8.19
N ARG A 618 22.17 -16.89 -8.03
CA ARG A 618 21.91 -18.25 -8.54
C ARG A 618 20.66 -18.86 -7.90
N LYS A 619 20.43 -18.61 -6.61
CA LYS A 619 19.24 -19.02 -5.86
C LYS A 619 17.94 -18.52 -6.52
N PHE A 620 17.85 -17.22 -6.82
CA PHE A 620 16.68 -16.65 -7.51
C PHE A 620 16.51 -17.22 -8.92
N LEU A 621 17.58 -17.26 -9.73
CA LEU A 621 17.52 -17.73 -11.12
C LEU A 621 17.17 -19.22 -11.21
N ASN A 622 17.62 -20.04 -10.25
CA ASN A 622 17.28 -21.45 -10.12
C ASN A 622 15.80 -21.65 -9.72
N ARG A 623 15.30 -20.96 -8.68
CA ARG A 623 13.87 -21.01 -8.29
C ARG A 623 12.96 -20.55 -9.43
N LEU A 624 13.36 -19.51 -10.19
CA LEU A 624 12.63 -19.09 -11.39
C LEU A 624 12.66 -20.16 -12.49
N ALA A 625 13.80 -20.82 -12.71
CA ALA A 625 13.91 -21.90 -13.69
C ALA A 625 13.07 -23.13 -13.31
N GLN A 626 13.04 -23.50 -12.02
CA GLN A 626 12.20 -24.57 -11.48
C GLN A 626 10.72 -24.25 -11.70
N PHE A 627 10.24 -23.08 -11.30
CA PHE A 627 8.88 -22.62 -11.57
C PHE A 627 8.49 -22.73 -13.05
N LEU A 628 9.36 -22.28 -13.96
CA LEU A 628 9.09 -22.30 -15.40
C LEU A 628 9.01 -23.73 -15.97
N ASP A 629 9.78 -24.66 -15.42
CA ASP A 629 9.80 -26.09 -15.80
C ASP A 629 8.60 -26.86 -15.20
N GLU A 630 8.22 -26.53 -13.96
CA GLU A 630 7.07 -27.13 -13.27
C GLU A 630 5.73 -26.68 -13.87
N LEU A 631 5.52 -25.38 -14.13
CA LEU A 631 4.24 -24.85 -14.63
C LEU A 631 3.89 -25.34 -16.06
N GLU A 632 4.85 -25.87 -16.81
CA GLU A 632 4.59 -26.56 -18.09
C GLU A 632 4.11 -28.01 -17.91
N LYS A 633 4.33 -28.61 -16.74
CA LYS A 633 4.03 -30.02 -16.43
C LYS A 633 2.79 -30.19 -15.56
N TYR A 634 2.53 -29.24 -14.65
CA TYR A 634 1.40 -29.31 -13.72
C TYR A 634 0.09 -28.79 -14.32
N GLU A 635 -0.99 -29.52 -14.04
CA GLU A 635 -2.36 -29.11 -14.34
C GLU A 635 -3.00 -28.38 -13.14
N PRO A 636 -3.97 -27.48 -13.38
CA PRO A 636 -4.73 -26.84 -12.30
C PRO A 636 -5.59 -27.88 -11.56
N PRO A 637 -5.98 -27.63 -10.30
CA PRO A 637 -6.90 -28.51 -9.58
C PRO A 637 -8.23 -28.61 -10.35
N VAL A 638 -8.85 -29.80 -10.34
CA VAL A 638 -10.08 -30.08 -11.10
C VAL A 638 -11.30 -29.67 -10.29
N ASN A 639 -11.88 -28.51 -10.62
CA ASN A 639 -13.09 -28.00 -9.98
C ASN A 639 -13.80 -26.94 -10.86
N ALA A 640 -15.01 -26.54 -10.46
CA ALA A 640 -15.84 -25.59 -11.22
C ALA A 640 -15.19 -24.19 -11.39
N LEU A 641 -14.34 -23.76 -10.44
CA LEU A 641 -13.60 -22.50 -10.54
C LEU A 641 -12.50 -22.59 -11.61
N SER A 642 -11.77 -23.70 -11.63
CA SER A 642 -10.75 -24.01 -12.64
C SER A 642 -11.34 -24.00 -14.05
N GLU A 643 -12.52 -24.59 -14.26
CA GLU A 643 -13.21 -24.56 -15.56
C GLU A 643 -13.66 -23.16 -15.99
N LYS A 644 -14.09 -22.29 -15.05
CA LYS A 644 -14.35 -20.87 -15.36
C LYS A 644 -13.07 -20.17 -15.82
N TYR A 645 -11.95 -20.38 -15.13
CA TYR A 645 -10.66 -19.83 -15.53
C TYR A 645 -10.19 -20.35 -16.89
N LYS A 646 -10.26 -21.65 -17.17
CA LYS A 646 -9.87 -22.24 -18.47
C LYS A 646 -10.55 -21.52 -19.64
N LYS A 647 -11.86 -21.27 -19.53
CA LYS A 647 -12.66 -20.56 -20.55
C LYS A 647 -12.16 -19.12 -20.76
N VAL A 648 -11.94 -18.38 -19.67
CA VAL A 648 -11.44 -17.01 -19.72
C VAL A 648 -10.03 -16.98 -20.31
N PHE A 649 -9.09 -17.78 -19.82
CA PHE A 649 -7.71 -17.76 -20.30
C PHE A 649 -7.56 -18.23 -21.75
N ALA A 650 -8.30 -19.25 -22.20
CA ALA A 650 -8.32 -19.65 -23.61
C ALA A 650 -8.75 -18.49 -24.55
N LEU A 651 -9.71 -17.65 -24.12
CA LEU A 651 -10.14 -16.46 -24.85
C LEU A 651 -9.06 -15.36 -24.89
N TYR A 652 -8.14 -15.30 -23.92
CA TYR A 652 -7.03 -14.36 -23.93
C TYR A 652 -5.81 -14.91 -24.69
N ASP A 653 -5.45 -16.17 -24.48
CA ASP A 653 -4.33 -16.83 -25.17
C ASP A 653 -4.56 -16.92 -26.69
N SER A 654 -5.80 -17.10 -27.15
CA SER A 654 -6.15 -17.06 -28.58
C SER A 654 -5.88 -15.69 -29.25
N LYS A 655 -5.73 -14.62 -28.47
CA LYS A 655 -5.41 -13.27 -28.99
C LYS A 655 -3.91 -13.05 -29.15
N VAL A 656 -3.07 -13.82 -28.44
CA VAL A 656 -1.60 -13.80 -28.49
C VAL A 656 -1.12 -14.39 -29.81
N SER A 657 -0.08 -13.80 -30.40
CA SER A 657 0.47 -14.28 -31.67
C SER A 657 1.31 -15.56 -31.51
N LYS A 658 1.23 -16.47 -32.50
CA LYS A 658 2.08 -17.68 -32.55
C LYS A 658 3.58 -17.37 -32.47
N VAL A 659 4.01 -16.25 -33.03
CA VAL A 659 5.41 -15.77 -32.95
C VAL A 659 5.78 -15.42 -31.51
N ALA A 660 4.93 -14.71 -30.77
CA ALA A 660 5.18 -14.39 -29.36
C ALA A 660 5.18 -15.65 -28.47
N GLN A 661 4.31 -16.62 -28.74
CA GLN A 661 4.31 -17.92 -28.05
C GLN A 661 5.61 -18.70 -28.31
N TRP A 662 6.05 -18.77 -29.57
CA TRP A 662 7.30 -19.42 -29.96
C TRP A 662 8.54 -18.74 -29.34
N CYS A 663 8.61 -17.40 -29.38
CA CYS A 663 9.69 -16.65 -28.74
C CYS A 663 9.73 -16.90 -27.22
N ALA A 664 8.57 -16.87 -26.56
CA ALA A 664 8.46 -17.16 -25.14
C ALA A 664 8.95 -18.58 -24.79
N ALA A 665 8.53 -19.60 -25.54
CA ALA A 665 8.98 -20.98 -25.35
C ALA A 665 10.50 -21.13 -25.58
N ARG A 666 11.06 -20.50 -26.62
CA ARG A 666 12.50 -20.51 -26.92
C ARG A 666 13.31 -19.88 -25.79
N LEU A 667 12.82 -18.77 -25.22
CA LEU A 667 13.45 -18.09 -24.09
C LEU A 667 13.39 -18.94 -22.82
N ARG A 668 12.22 -19.50 -22.47
CA ARG A 668 12.07 -20.42 -21.32
C ARG A 668 13.02 -21.62 -21.42
N HIS A 669 12.98 -22.36 -22.53
CA HIS A 669 13.81 -23.55 -22.70
C HIS A 669 15.31 -23.24 -22.53
N ASN A 670 15.79 -22.14 -23.13
CA ASN A 670 17.18 -21.70 -22.96
C ASN A 670 17.50 -21.29 -21.51
N PHE A 671 16.57 -20.62 -20.82
CA PHE A 671 16.73 -20.19 -19.43
C PHE A 671 16.76 -21.38 -18.46
N ILE A 672 15.82 -22.31 -18.58
CA ILE A 672 15.73 -23.56 -17.79
C ILE A 672 17.03 -24.35 -17.96
N ARG A 673 17.44 -24.65 -19.20
CA ARG A 673 18.71 -25.34 -19.51
C ARG A 673 19.95 -24.60 -18.98
N LYS A 674 19.88 -23.29 -18.80
CA LYS A 674 20.99 -22.48 -18.26
C LYS A 674 21.05 -22.53 -16.74
N HIS A 675 19.91 -22.50 -16.02
CA HIS A 675 19.85 -22.19 -14.58
C HIS A 675 19.26 -23.29 -13.68
N LEU A 676 18.53 -24.27 -14.21
CA LEU A 676 18.02 -25.39 -13.41
C LEU A 676 19.17 -26.32 -12.99
N ASN A 677 19.19 -26.71 -11.71
CA ASN A 677 20.05 -27.71 -11.08
C ASN A 677 21.54 -27.66 -11.45
N LYS A 678 22.16 -26.47 -11.37
CA LYS A 678 23.62 -26.30 -11.50
C LYS A 678 24.25 -25.89 -10.16
N ASP A 679 24.65 -26.92 -9.42
CA ASP A 679 25.50 -26.99 -8.23
C ASP A 679 25.54 -25.77 -7.28
N GLU A 680 25.08 -26.02 -6.06
CA GLU A 680 25.23 -25.16 -4.89
C GLU A 680 26.67 -25.11 -4.37
N VAL A 681 27.58 -24.46 -5.11
CA VAL A 681 28.78 -23.91 -4.47
C VAL A 681 28.41 -22.61 -3.79
N SER A 682 28.14 -22.71 -2.49
CA SER A 682 27.94 -21.57 -1.59
C SER A 682 29.15 -20.63 -1.64
N GLN A 683 29.00 -19.51 -2.35
CA GLN A 683 29.76 -18.31 -2.08
C GLN A 683 28.79 -17.26 -1.52
N ILE A 684 28.48 -17.40 -0.24
CA ILE A 684 28.22 -16.23 0.60
C ILE A 684 29.52 -15.44 0.60
N VAL A 685 29.65 -14.48 -0.33
CA VAL A 685 30.73 -13.51 -0.31
C VAL A 685 30.63 -12.79 1.03
N SER A 686 31.64 -12.93 1.88
CA SER A 686 31.62 -12.28 3.18
C SER A 686 31.60 -10.76 2.96
N LEU A 687 30.55 -10.10 3.44
CA LEU A 687 30.42 -8.64 3.44
C LEU A 687 31.29 -8.04 4.56
N SER A 688 32.54 -8.47 4.63
CA SER A 688 33.55 -8.12 5.60
C SER A 688 34.73 -7.47 4.88
N HIS A 689 34.50 -6.23 4.39
CA HIS A 689 35.45 -5.12 4.21
C HIS A 689 34.97 -4.19 3.08
N PRO A 690 35.11 -2.85 3.23
CA PRO A 690 34.82 -1.91 2.16
C PRO A 690 35.88 -1.97 1.05
N ALA A 691 35.47 -1.73 -0.19
CA ALA A 691 36.40 -1.57 -1.30
C ALA A 691 37.26 -0.32 -1.09
N ILE A 692 38.58 -0.47 -1.23
CA ILE A 692 39.54 0.62 -1.12
C ILE A 692 39.30 1.63 -2.25
N VAL A 693 39.18 2.91 -1.87
CA VAL A 693 39.15 4.03 -2.83
C VAL A 693 40.53 4.14 -3.47
N PRO A 694 40.64 4.17 -4.82
CA PRO A 694 41.92 4.47 -5.45
C PRO A 694 42.26 5.95 -5.18
N SER A 695 43.34 6.18 -4.45
CA SER A 695 43.92 7.51 -4.25
C SER A 695 44.44 8.07 -5.57
N GLU A 696 44.26 9.38 -5.76
CA GLU A 696 44.74 10.12 -6.93
C GLU A 696 46.27 10.04 -7.07
N ALA A 697 46.72 9.88 -8.32
CA ALA A 697 48.06 10.18 -8.82
C ALA A 697 47.93 10.53 -10.32
#